data_AF-A0A6H0XTM4-F1
#
_entry.id   AF-A0A6H0XTM4-F1
#
_cell.length_a   1.000
_cell.length_b   1.000
_cell.length_c   1.000
_cell.angle_alpha   90.00
_cell.angle_beta   90.00
_cell.angle_gamma   90.00
#
_symmetry.space_group_name_H-M   'P 1'
#
loop_
_entity.id
_entity.type
_entity.pdbx_description
1 polymer ?
#
loop_
_entity_poly.entity_id
_entity_poly.type
_entity_poly.pdbx_seq_one_letter_code
_entity_poly.pdbx_strand_id
1 'polypeptide(L)'
;MYDHTRSGHICGCYFNGASNVFYHPQRYYLPAVEIESHTKVTPIYFSTRLRQKFSNPHDKTIEELRYTFPLYDGVSVSAYTMQYGENTLKGVVKQKEVARQTYQAAVDRGETTGLLESLPAGVFGVTVGNLPAKTDVYVEITYLGELKHDAGIDGLRYTLPTAIAPRYGDYPGELLKSNVIGKGIKITVDIDMGKSAIRKVQSPTHPIAVSMGSVSTDSSASTFSPSLGSASLTQGSTELGDDFILQLLIDDISKPQAILEHHTELNTRAIMTTLVPKFNLPLSTPEICFIADQSGSMSGSKNAELVAALHIFLKSLPFGVRFNICAFGDHYTYLWPKSQAYNEENFEKASKFVNTFRAQYGGTKIYEPIEQAFLRRHGDLPLEIMLLTDGEIWEEQALFELINSKLHTDGVDARVFTLGIGSDVSHTLCEGVARAGNGFAQFVVQNEETDAKTLRMLRASLFPHTKDYSLEINFDDREDATDDFEIVEKITNQLHIEETATESEPKEPKASSISFFNTDAETDLPTQTKDRYAHLPNITVPSVLQAPSRIPPLFPYNRTNLYFILDPNAPQKEVVSVTLRARAPSGPLELTIPVYVSTPGTIVHQLAARKTVQELEEGRGWIQEGKTDDGWEVKKKYESRLDELVEREAVRLGEAYQVAGKWCSFVAVSANDTHAEPLDAKVASLHDTTNRFVPFGTAASSVGPPAYAMAVPPPSAPATKYGALSSLFGGADARHSGVARSSATSLFSMGVNASRPAPPGFVQPQFQMDCAAQMPLGSDEDEDDDEDMGFALCDDFNDHAPQVEPAASDKDIDVDSKNAAAVLRAVINLQTFPGYWRWDEKLMRLIGSPEYDSKQDETSATTLVLAYFEIKMLAQRDVWEMVAQKAQAWLQSQVPSAELDKLMEVARGSFS
;
A
#
# COMPACT_ATOMS: atom_id res chain seq x y z
N MET A 1 -9.80 -28.95 22.91
CA MET A 1 -11.06 -28.67 22.18
C MET A 1 -11.71 -27.45 22.81
N TYR A 2 -11.24 -26.26 22.43
CA TYR A 2 -11.87 -24.98 22.75
C TYR A 2 -12.35 -24.40 21.42
N ASP A 3 -13.63 -24.08 21.32
CA ASP A 3 -14.26 -23.57 20.11
C ASP A 3 -14.25 -22.04 20.16
N HIS A 4 -13.20 -21.42 19.60
CA HIS A 4 -12.96 -19.98 19.70
C HIS A 4 -13.80 -19.20 18.67
N THR A 5 -15.00 -18.78 19.09
CA THR A 5 -16.03 -18.23 18.19
C THR A 5 -15.78 -16.80 17.71
N ARG A 6 -15.12 -16.67 16.55
CA ARG A 6 -15.60 -15.90 15.36
C ARG A 6 -16.23 -14.50 15.58
N SER A 7 -15.48 -13.40 15.42
CA SER A 7 -15.99 -12.01 15.59
C SER A 7 -15.23 -10.83 14.88
N GLY A 8 -14.95 -10.88 13.57
CA GLY A 8 -13.98 -9.96 12.92
C GLY A 8 -14.52 -8.74 12.14
N HIS A 9 -13.72 -8.36 11.13
CA HIS A 9 -13.69 -7.08 10.39
C HIS A 9 -13.09 -5.86 11.12
N ILE A 10 -12.54 -4.94 10.31
CA ILE A 10 -12.00 -3.62 10.69
C ILE A 10 -12.44 -2.56 9.65
N CYS A 11 -13.55 -2.78 8.91
CA CYS A 11 -14.01 -1.91 7.83
C CYS A 11 -15.43 -1.38 8.08
N GLY A 12 -15.67 -0.11 7.75
CA GLY A 12 -16.95 0.59 7.93
C GLY A 12 -17.19 1.11 9.35
N CYS A 13 -18.40 1.58 9.60
CA CYS A 13 -18.83 2.09 10.90
C CYS A 13 -19.17 0.95 11.88
N TYR A 14 -18.61 0.99 13.09
CA TYR A 14 -18.96 0.13 14.23
C TYR A 14 -18.96 0.90 15.55
N PHE A 15 -19.54 0.32 16.59
CA PHE A 15 -19.40 0.77 17.97
C PHE A 15 -19.22 -0.41 18.91
N ASN A 16 -18.69 -0.14 20.11
CA ASN A 16 -18.50 -1.16 21.14
C ASN A 16 -19.75 -1.26 22.03
N GLY A 17 -20.22 -2.47 22.32
CA GLY A 17 -21.22 -2.70 23.35
C GLY A 17 -20.66 -2.47 24.77
N ALA A 18 -21.54 -2.18 25.72
CA ALA A 18 -21.17 -2.03 27.13
C ALA A 18 -20.46 -3.28 27.66
N SER A 19 -19.25 -3.13 28.16
CA SER A 19 -18.42 -4.24 28.62
C SER A 19 -18.89 -4.77 29.99
N ASN A 20 -19.01 -6.10 30.09
CA ASN A 20 -18.97 -6.77 31.39
C ASN A 20 -17.52 -7.15 31.70
N VAL A 21 -17.14 -7.08 32.98
CA VAL A 21 -15.76 -7.24 33.48
C VAL A 21 -15.07 -8.58 33.11
N PHE A 22 -15.83 -9.55 32.57
CA PHE A 22 -15.37 -10.89 32.22
C PHE A 22 -15.33 -11.19 30.70
N TYR A 23 -15.64 -10.23 29.82
CA TYR A 23 -15.68 -10.44 28.37
C TYR A 23 -15.12 -9.26 27.57
N HIS A 24 -14.48 -9.54 26.44
CA HIS A 24 -14.09 -8.51 25.47
C HIS A 24 -15.33 -7.76 24.93
N PRO A 25 -15.23 -6.45 24.64
CA PRO A 25 -16.36 -5.67 24.14
C PRO A 25 -16.79 -6.16 22.76
N GLN A 26 -18.05 -6.59 22.64
CA GLN A 26 -18.64 -7.02 21.37
C GLN A 26 -18.82 -5.80 20.44
N ARG A 27 -18.36 -5.90 19.20
CA ARG A 27 -18.56 -4.87 18.17
C ARG A 27 -19.91 -5.01 17.50
N TYR A 28 -20.55 -3.88 17.23
CA TYR A 28 -21.80 -3.77 16.49
C TYR A 28 -21.57 -2.87 15.28
N TYR A 29 -21.63 -3.45 14.07
CA TYR A 29 -21.45 -2.71 12.81
C TYR A 29 -22.76 -2.06 12.38
N LEU A 30 -22.68 -0.82 11.89
CA LEU A 30 -23.80 -0.18 11.20
C LEU A 30 -23.92 -0.75 9.79
N PRO A 31 -25.13 -1.10 9.31
CA PRO A 31 -25.32 -1.62 7.97
C PRO A 31 -24.95 -0.59 6.91
N ALA A 32 -24.13 -1.01 5.94
CA ALA A 32 -23.88 -0.24 4.73
C ALA A 32 -25.09 -0.36 3.78
N VAL A 33 -25.61 0.78 3.34
CA VAL A 33 -26.84 0.92 2.53
C VAL A 33 -26.51 1.23 1.07
N GLU A 34 -25.43 1.99 0.83
CA GLU A 34 -24.99 2.40 -0.50
C GLU A 34 -23.48 2.69 -0.48
N ILE A 35 -22.76 2.25 -1.51
CA ILE A 35 -21.32 2.50 -1.68
C ILE A 35 -21.06 2.93 -3.14
N GLU A 36 -20.48 4.10 -3.33
CA GLU A 36 -20.12 4.67 -4.63
C GLU A 36 -18.63 5.05 -4.63
N SER A 37 -17.87 4.51 -5.58
CA SER A 37 -16.46 4.84 -5.80
C SER A 37 -16.30 5.51 -7.16
N HIS A 38 -15.82 6.76 -7.20
CA HIS A 38 -15.42 7.45 -8.42
C HIS A 38 -13.92 7.70 -8.39
N THR A 39 -13.20 7.17 -9.38
CA THR A 39 -11.73 7.26 -9.47
C THR A 39 -11.32 8.02 -10.72
N LYS A 40 -10.44 9.01 -10.60
CA LYS A 40 -9.67 9.55 -11.73
C LYS A 40 -8.30 8.90 -11.79
N VAL A 41 -7.93 8.36 -12.94
CA VAL A 41 -6.62 7.72 -13.21
C VAL A 41 -5.89 8.53 -14.28
N THR A 42 -4.64 8.95 -13.98
CA THR A 42 -3.76 9.69 -14.87
C THR A 42 -2.54 8.84 -15.27
N PRO A 43 -1.60 9.29 -16.13
CA PRO A 43 -0.39 8.52 -16.41
C PRO A 43 0.56 8.36 -15.21
N ILE A 44 0.32 9.07 -14.10
CA ILE A 44 1.25 9.25 -12.98
C ILE A 44 0.66 8.90 -11.60
N TYR A 45 -0.58 9.33 -11.34
CA TYR A 45 -1.28 9.11 -10.07
C TYR A 45 -2.74 8.70 -10.30
N PHE A 46 -3.37 8.15 -9.25
CA PHE A 46 -4.82 8.07 -9.16
C PHE A 46 -5.35 8.92 -7.98
N SER A 47 -6.62 9.30 -8.07
CA SER A 47 -7.39 9.87 -6.96
C SER A 47 -8.76 9.22 -6.93
N THR A 48 -9.17 8.69 -5.77
CA THR A 48 -10.44 7.99 -5.56
C THR A 48 -11.28 8.76 -4.56
N ARG A 49 -12.52 9.11 -4.94
CA ARG A 49 -13.57 9.61 -4.06
C ARG A 49 -14.51 8.45 -3.73
N LEU A 50 -14.42 7.95 -2.51
CA LEU A 50 -15.29 6.91 -1.98
C LEU A 50 -16.41 7.56 -1.13
N ARG A 51 -17.65 7.17 -1.39
CA ARG A 51 -18.86 7.64 -0.70
C ARG A 51 -19.59 6.45 -0.13
N GLN A 52 -19.86 6.45 1.16
CA GLN A 52 -20.49 5.34 1.89
C GLN A 52 -21.65 5.85 2.74
N LYS A 53 -22.83 5.26 2.54
CA LYS A 53 -23.99 5.49 3.40
C LYS A 53 -24.13 4.35 4.41
N PHE A 54 -24.11 4.72 5.69
CA PHE A 54 -24.50 3.85 6.80
C PHE A 54 -25.81 4.38 7.42
N SER A 55 -26.53 3.53 8.16
CA SER A 55 -27.72 3.94 8.92
C SER A 55 -27.63 3.41 10.35
N ASN A 56 -27.96 4.22 11.35
CA ASN A 56 -28.06 3.75 12.74
C ASN A 56 -29.45 3.11 12.98
N PRO A 57 -29.58 1.78 13.11
CA PRO A 57 -30.89 1.14 13.31
C PRO A 57 -31.41 1.28 14.75
N HIS A 58 -30.60 1.75 15.70
CA HIS A 58 -30.91 1.72 17.13
C HIS A 58 -31.74 2.92 17.59
N ASP A 59 -32.65 2.68 18.56
CA ASP A 59 -33.41 3.69 19.29
C ASP A 59 -32.58 4.53 20.29
N LYS A 60 -31.24 4.40 20.28
CA LYS A 60 -30.32 5.06 21.21
C LYS A 60 -29.24 5.83 20.46
N THR A 61 -28.79 6.92 21.08
CA THR A 61 -27.52 7.58 20.76
C THR A 61 -26.38 6.57 20.94
N ILE A 62 -25.42 6.59 20.02
CA ILE A 62 -24.15 5.86 20.11
C ILE A 62 -23.13 6.84 20.66
N GLU A 63 -22.60 6.57 21.86
CA GLU A 63 -21.66 7.44 22.57
C GLU A 63 -20.33 7.55 21.83
N GLU A 64 -19.85 6.46 21.22
CA GLU A 64 -18.60 6.39 20.46
C GLU A 64 -18.79 5.52 19.20
N LEU A 65 -18.80 6.13 18.02
CA LEU A 65 -18.82 5.45 16.72
C LEU A 65 -17.42 5.46 16.10
N ARG A 66 -16.90 4.30 15.73
CA ARG A 66 -15.64 4.15 15.00
C ARG A 66 -15.90 3.78 13.55
N TYR A 67 -15.50 4.63 12.62
CA TYR A 67 -15.35 4.29 11.21
C TYR A 67 -13.89 3.91 10.92
N THR A 68 -13.66 2.82 10.19
CA THR A 68 -12.30 2.42 9.78
C THR A 68 -12.27 1.94 8.32
N PHE A 69 -11.17 2.18 7.61
CA PHE A 69 -11.00 1.88 6.18
C PHE A 69 -9.54 1.50 5.85
N PRO A 70 -9.28 0.47 5.01
CA PRO A 70 -7.93 0.11 4.61
C PRO A 70 -7.31 1.12 3.65
N LEU A 71 -6.02 1.35 3.78
CA LEU A 71 -5.18 2.04 2.78
C LEU A 71 -4.02 1.11 2.42
N TYR A 72 -3.66 1.06 1.14
CA TYR A 72 -2.42 0.42 0.71
C TYR A 72 -1.20 1.32 0.97
N ASP A 73 0.00 0.74 0.95
CA ASP A 73 1.22 1.54 1.06
C ASP A 73 1.31 2.60 -0.04
N GLY A 74 1.90 3.75 0.30
CA GLY A 74 1.98 4.93 -0.56
C GLY A 74 0.66 5.67 -0.80
N VAL A 75 -0.48 5.18 -0.30
CA VAL A 75 -1.78 5.87 -0.41
C VAL A 75 -1.95 6.86 0.75
N SER A 76 -2.42 8.08 0.45
CA SER A 76 -2.81 9.07 1.46
C SER A 76 -4.26 9.49 1.28
N VAL A 77 -4.99 9.62 2.40
CA VAL A 77 -6.22 10.43 2.42
C VAL A 77 -5.81 11.90 2.28
N SER A 78 -6.53 12.64 1.44
CA SER A 78 -6.36 14.09 1.19
C SER A 78 -7.61 14.91 1.51
N ALA A 79 -8.77 14.26 1.68
CA ALA A 79 -9.98 14.89 2.20
C ALA A 79 -10.83 13.87 2.95
N TYR A 80 -11.46 14.31 4.05
CA TYR A 80 -12.51 13.57 4.75
C TYR A 80 -13.70 14.49 5.03
N THR A 81 -14.91 14.01 4.81
CA THR A 81 -16.15 14.66 5.23
C THR A 81 -17.15 13.63 5.73
N MET A 82 -17.79 13.91 6.87
CA MET A 82 -18.87 13.09 7.40
C MET A 82 -20.10 13.95 7.68
N GLN A 83 -21.25 13.52 7.16
CA GLN A 83 -22.54 14.17 7.35
C GLN A 83 -23.48 13.27 8.14
N TYR A 84 -24.17 13.85 9.11
CA TYR A 84 -25.21 13.16 9.89
C TYR A 84 -26.31 14.17 10.26
N GLY A 85 -27.57 13.83 9.99
CA GLY A 85 -28.68 14.79 10.13
C GLY A 85 -28.44 16.07 9.32
N GLU A 86 -28.38 17.23 9.99
CA GLU A 86 -28.07 18.54 9.39
C GLU A 86 -26.59 18.96 9.55
N ASN A 87 -25.78 18.19 10.29
CA ASN A 87 -24.40 18.54 10.61
C ASN A 87 -23.42 17.99 9.55
N THR A 88 -22.39 18.79 9.23
CA THR A 88 -21.27 18.39 8.37
C THR A 88 -19.95 18.62 9.11
N LEU A 89 -19.19 17.53 9.28
CA LEU A 89 -17.83 17.53 9.79
C LEU A 89 -16.84 17.49 8.61
N LYS A 90 -15.90 18.44 8.54
CA LYS A 90 -14.75 18.40 7.62
C LYS A 90 -13.49 18.03 8.40
N GLY A 91 -12.71 17.08 7.89
CA GLY A 91 -11.41 16.73 8.48
C GLY A 91 -10.31 17.70 8.05
N VAL A 92 -9.58 18.28 9.00
CA VAL A 92 -8.36 19.10 8.79
C VAL A 92 -7.18 18.44 9.51
N VAL A 93 -6.06 18.18 8.84
CA VAL A 93 -4.87 17.58 9.46
C VAL A 93 -4.25 18.53 10.47
N LYS A 94 -4.00 18.01 11.68
CA LYS A 94 -3.29 18.65 12.79
C LYS A 94 -2.34 17.67 13.49
N GLN A 95 -1.44 18.19 14.33
CA GLN A 95 -0.70 17.37 15.29
C GLN A 95 -1.64 16.47 16.14
N LYS A 96 -1.26 15.20 16.34
CA LYS A 96 -2.08 14.17 16.98
C LYS A 96 -2.52 14.49 18.42
N GLU A 97 -1.67 15.09 19.26
CA GLU A 97 -2.05 15.50 20.61
C GLU A 97 -3.01 16.68 20.62
N VAL A 98 -2.80 17.65 19.74
CA VAL A 98 -3.70 18.80 19.57
C VAL A 98 -5.07 18.31 19.11
N ALA A 99 -5.10 17.41 18.13
CA ALA A 99 -6.31 16.77 17.65
C ALA A 99 -7.10 16.09 18.78
N ARG A 100 -6.41 15.25 19.59
CA ARG A 100 -7.04 14.53 20.71
C ARG A 100 -7.54 15.48 21.81
N GLN A 101 -6.82 16.56 22.09
CA GLN A 101 -7.24 17.59 23.05
C GLN A 101 -8.50 18.33 22.57
N THR A 102 -8.53 18.76 21.30
CA THR A 102 -9.68 19.44 20.68
C THR A 102 -10.93 18.57 20.71
N TYR A 103 -10.80 17.27 20.43
CA TYR A 103 -11.90 16.31 20.55
C TYR A 103 -12.41 16.16 21.98
N GLN A 104 -11.53 15.85 22.94
CA GLN A 104 -11.94 15.62 24.34
C GLN A 104 -12.66 16.86 24.90
N ALA A 105 -12.09 18.05 24.67
CA ALA A 105 -12.67 19.31 25.11
C ALA A 105 -14.04 19.62 24.48
N ALA A 106 -14.41 18.99 23.36
CA ALA A 106 -15.71 19.12 22.72
C ALA A 106 -16.70 18.01 23.15
N VAL A 107 -16.23 16.79 23.34
CA VAL A 107 -17.01 15.71 23.99
C VAL A 107 -17.44 16.14 25.40
N ASP A 108 -16.54 16.78 26.14
CA ASP A 108 -16.82 17.35 27.48
C ASP A 108 -17.88 18.48 27.45
N ARG A 109 -18.08 19.14 26.30
CA ARG A 109 -19.16 20.13 26.07
C ARG A 109 -20.47 19.48 25.60
N GLY A 110 -20.49 18.17 25.36
CA GLY A 110 -21.64 17.43 24.82
C GLY A 110 -21.84 17.62 23.31
N GLU A 111 -20.80 18.06 22.58
CA GLU A 111 -20.86 18.25 21.13
C GLU A 111 -20.60 16.92 20.39
N THR A 112 -21.33 16.68 19.29
CA THR A 112 -21.13 15.52 18.39
C THR A 112 -19.96 15.82 17.43
N THR A 113 -18.73 15.70 17.93
CA THR A 113 -17.50 15.93 17.15
C THR A 113 -16.76 14.64 16.80
N GLY A 114 -15.80 14.73 15.87
CA GLY A 114 -14.96 13.63 15.43
C GLY A 114 -13.48 13.85 15.72
N LEU A 115 -12.85 12.91 16.41
CA LEU A 115 -11.41 12.71 16.35
C LEU A 115 -11.12 11.73 15.23
N LEU A 116 -10.35 12.13 14.23
CA LEU A 116 -9.78 11.17 13.32
C LEU A 116 -8.50 10.64 13.95
N GLU A 117 -8.33 9.33 14.04
CA GLU A 117 -7.15 8.68 14.57
C GLU A 117 -6.50 7.86 13.46
N SER A 118 -5.34 8.31 12.97
CA SER A 118 -4.48 7.45 12.16
C SER A 118 -4.07 6.24 13.00
N LEU A 119 -4.57 5.07 12.62
CA LEU A 119 -4.28 3.76 13.21
C LEU A 119 -2.93 3.24 12.66
N PRO A 120 -2.43 2.05 13.07
CA PRO A 120 -1.20 1.50 12.52
C PRO A 120 -1.21 1.38 10.99
N ALA A 121 -0.02 1.33 10.40
CA ALA A 121 0.23 1.46 8.95
C ALA A 121 -0.79 0.70 8.10
N GLY A 122 -1.44 1.42 7.17
CA GLY A 122 -2.43 0.85 6.25
C GLY A 122 -3.88 0.85 6.75
N VAL A 123 -4.21 1.49 7.88
CA VAL A 123 -5.61 1.68 8.31
C VAL A 123 -5.90 3.14 8.66
N PHE A 124 -6.89 3.72 7.99
CA PHE A 124 -7.49 5.00 8.33
C PHE A 124 -8.60 4.81 9.37
N GLY A 125 -8.60 5.60 10.44
CA GLY A 125 -9.58 5.51 11.52
C GLY A 125 -10.21 6.85 11.89
N VAL A 126 -11.50 6.82 12.24
CA VAL A 126 -12.28 7.99 12.67
C VAL A 126 -13.21 7.62 13.81
N THR A 127 -13.12 8.33 14.91
CA THR A 127 -13.96 8.17 16.11
C THR A 127 -14.87 9.40 16.24
N VAL A 128 -16.18 9.22 16.15
CA VAL A 128 -17.19 10.28 16.31
C VAL A 128 -17.98 10.04 17.59
N GLY A 129 -17.97 11.03 18.48
CA GLY A 129 -18.73 10.99 19.73
C GLY A 129 -20.20 11.37 19.50
N ASN A 130 -21.12 10.80 20.27
CA ASN A 130 -22.52 11.20 20.37
C ASN A 130 -23.34 11.18 19.05
N LEU A 131 -23.27 10.10 18.25
CA LEU A 131 -24.14 9.96 17.07
C LEU A 131 -25.61 9.71 17.50
N PRO A 132 -26.60 10.51 17.05
CA PRO A 132 -28.00 10.32 17.47
C PRO A 132 -28.64 9.00 16.98
N ALA A 133 -29.71 8.60 17.67
CA ALA A 133 -30.58 7.49 17.27
C ALA A 133 -31.15 7.68 15.85
N LYS A 134 -31.41 6.57 15.14
CA LYS A 134 -32.12 6.55 13.83
C LYS A 134 -31.62 7.55 12.78
N THR A 135 -30.33 7.86 12.83
CA THR A 135 -29.68 8.84 11.94
C THR A 135 -28.88 8.13 10.85
N ASP A 136 -29.06 8.58 9.61
CA ASP A 136 -28.21 8.19 8.48
C ASP A 136 -26.87 8.93 8.55
N VAL A 137 -25.80 8.21 8.25
CA VAL A 137 -24.42 8.71 8.22
C VAL A 137 -23.89 8.58 6.80
N TYR A 138 -23.40 9.68 6.24
CA TYR A 138 -22.74 9.72 4.94
C TYR A 138 -21.26 10.03 5.17
N VAL A 139 -20.39 9.06 4.86
CA VAL A 139 -18.93 9.23 4.90
C VAL A 139 -18.44 9.44 3.48
N GLU A 140 -17.64 10.47 3.27
CA GLU A 140 -16.94 10.75 2.00
C GLU A 140 -15.44 10.90 2.26
N ILE A 141 -14.64 10.14 1.51
CA ILE A 141 -13.18 10.12 1.61
C ILE A 141 -12.60 10.31 0.22
N THR A 142 -11.68 11.26 0.09
CA THR A 142 -10.80 11.36 -1.08
C THR A 142 -9.42 10.86 -0.68
N TYR A 143 -8.91 9.87 -1.41
CA TYR A 143 -7.55 9.36 -1.23
C TYR A 143 -6.82 9.21 -2.57
N LEU A 144 -5.52 9.42 -2.54
CA LEU A 144 -4.65 9.51 -3.72
C LEU A 144 -3.41 8.63 -3.55
N GLY A 145 -2.80 8.26 -4.67
CA GLY A 145 -1.62 7.39 -4.67
C GLY A 145 -0.97 7.23 -6.04
N GLU A 146 0.20 6.62 -6.04
CA GLU A 146 0.97 6.29 -7.24
C GLU A 146 0.38 5.06 -7.95
N LEU A 147 0.44 5.05 -9.29
CA LEU A 147 0.04 3.88 -10.08
C LEU A 147 1.20 2.89 -10.19
N LYS A 148 0.95 1.65 -9.78
CA LYS A 148 1.89 0.54 -9.92
C LYS A 148 1.93 0.07 -11.38
N HIS A 149 3.10 -0.38 -11.82
CA HIS A 149 3.26 -0.98 -13.14
C HIS A 149 3.18 -2.51 -13.00
N ASP A 150 2.34 -3.17 -13.80
CA ASP A 150 2.17 -4.62 -13.78
C ASP A 150 2.96 -5.31 -14.90
N ALA A 151 3.84 -6.21 -14.49
CA ALA A 151 4.73 -6.98 -15.35
C ALA A 151 4.02 -7.95 -16.30
N GLY A 152 2.82 -8.43 -15.94
CA GLY A 152 2.06 -9.37 -16.77
C GLY A 152 1.44 -8.74 -18.01
N ILE A 153 1.41 -7.40 -18.09
CA ILE A 153 0.81 -6.67 -19.24
C ILE A 153 1.65 -5.47 -19.75
N ASP A 154 2.88 -5.25 -19.26
CA ASP A 154 3.71 -4.04 -19.51
C ASP A 154 2.89 -2.72 -19.35
N GLY A 155 2.04 -2.67 -18.32
CA GLY A 155 0.95 -1.69 -18.19
C GLY A 155 0.81 -1.08 -16.80
N LEU A 156 -0.19 -0.21 -16.61
CA LEU A 156 -0.56 0.34 -15.30
C LEU A 156 -1.60 -0.55 -14.60
N ARG A 157 -1.50 -0.67 -13.28
CA ARG A 157 -2.45 -1.34 -12.40
C ARG A 157 -2.96 -0.38 -11.34
N TYR A 158 -4.27 -0.15 -11.37
CA TYR A 158 -5.02 0.37 -10.25
C TYR A 158 -5.62 -0.82 -9.48
N THR A 159 -5.73 -0.70 -8.16
CA THR A 159 -6.40 -1.70 -7.32
C THR A 159 -7.14 -0.95 -6.22
N LEU A 160 -8.45 -1.17 -6.16
CA LEU A 160 -9.34 -0.66 -5.13
C LEU A 160 -9.48 -1.77 -4.07
N PRO A 161 -8.98 -1.57 -2.83
CA PRO A 161 -9.18 -2.55 -1.76
C PRO A 161 -10.66 -2.66 -1.38
N THR A 162 -11.09 -3.91 -1.16
CA THR A 162 -12.48 -4.29 -0.90
C THR A 162 -12.62 -5.04 0.43
N ALA A 163 -11.60 -5.83 0.76
CA ALA A 163 -11.42 -6.45 2.07
C ALA A 163 -10.32 -5.72 2.87
N ILE A 164 -10.14 -6.16 4.12
CA ILE A 164 -8.95 -5.84 4.91
C ILE A 164 -8.22 -7.15 5.14
N ALA A 165 -6.97 -7.23 4.71
CA ALA A 165 -6.07 -8.32 5.04
C ALA A 165 -6.04 -8.55 6.56
N PRO A 166 -6.25 -9.80 7.05
CA PRO A 166 -6.04 -10.12 8.46
C PRO A 166 -4.57 -9.93 8.88
N ARG A 167 -4.30 -10.00 10.19
CA ARG A 167 -2.94 -9.96 10.75
C ARG A 167 -2.80 -11.06 11.81
N TYR A 168 -1.65 -11.75 11.81
CA TYR A 168 -1.46 -13.03 12.50
C TYR A 168 -1.22 -12.85 13.99
N GLY A 169 -2.28 -12.99 14.79
CA GLY A 169 -2.22 -13.03 16.26
C GLY A 169 -3.53 -12.60 16.90
N ASP A 170 -3.65 -12.77 18.21
CA ASP A 170 -4.91 -12.58 18.94
C ASP A 170 -5.36 -11.10 19.02
N TYR A 171 -6.09 -10.70 17.99
CA TYR A 171 -7.08 -9.63 18.05
C TYR A 171 -8.43 -10.22 17.63
N PRO A 172 -9.52 -10.06 18.42
CA PRO A 172 -10.56 -11.07 18.44
C PRO A 172 -11.47 -11.10 17.20
N GLY A 173 -11.21 -12.02 16.25
CA GLY A 173 -12.27 -12.71 15.48
C GLY A 173 -12.12 -12.90 13.95
N GLU A 174 -13.03 -13.70 13.37
CA GLU A 174 -13.09 -14.08 11.94
C GLU A 174 -13.73 -13.03 11.00
N LEU A 175 -13.22 -12.94 9.78
CA LEU A 175 -13.87 -12.29 8.65
C LEU A 175 -15.28 -12.86 8.37
N LEU A 176 -16.29 -11.99 8.29
CA LEU A 176 -17.57 -12.32 7.65
C LEU A 176 -17.48 -12.00 6.15
N LYS A 177 -18.58 -12.21 5.41
CA LYS A 177 -18.76 -11.64 4.08
C LYS A 177 -19.50 -10.31 4.19
N SER A 178 -19.21 -9.40 3.25
CA SER A 178 -19.84 -8.10 3.01
C SER A 178 -21.20 -7.89 3.71
N ASN A 179 -21.22 -7.15 4.83
CA ASN A 179 -22.45 -6.76 5.54
C ASN A 179 -23.17 -5.57 4.87
N VAL A 180 -23.19 -5.52 3.53
CA VAL A 180 -23.98 -4.57 2.75
C VAL A 180 -25.41 -5.09 2.69
N ILE A 181 -26.36 -4.37 3.30
CA ILE A 181 -27.80 -4.72 3.28
C ILE A 181 -28.51 -4.06 2.08
N GLY A 182 -27.81 -3.16 1.37
CA GLY A 182 -28.27 -2.50 0.16
C GLY A 182 -27.85 -3.18 -1.15
N LYS A 183 -27.94 -2.42 -2.24
CA LYS A 183 -27.31 -2.82 -3.51
C LYS A 183 -25.79 -2.72 -3.37
N GLY A 184 -25.06 -3.61 -4.04
CA GLY A 184 -23.60 -3.66 -3.98
C GLY A 184 -22.89 -2.40 -4.51
N ILE A 185 -21.56 -2.39 -4.46
CA ILE A 185 -20.76 -1.21 -4.82
C ILE A 185 -21.03 -0.76 -6.25
N LYS A 186 -21.14 0.55 -6.46
CA LYS A 186 -21.02 1.19 -7.78
C LYS A 186 -19.57 1.68 -7.95
N ILE A 187 -18.86 1.18 -8.95
CA ILE A 187 -17.50 1.64 -9.29
C ILE A 187 -17.54 2.31 -10.67
N THR A 188 -16.98 3.52 -10.73
CA THR A 188 -16.69 4.25 -11.97
C THR A 188 -15.22 4.71 -11.94
N VAL A 189 -14.48 4.46 -13.01
CA VAL A 189 -13.08 4.86 -13.17
C VAL A 189 -12.93 5.67 -14.44
N ASP A 190 -12.76 6.99 -14.31
CA ASP A 190 -12.42 7.89 -15.41
C ASP A 190 -10.91 7.87 -15.66
N ILE A 191 -10.54 7.62 -16.91
CA ILE A 191 -9.18 7.37 -17.38
C ILE A 191 -8.79 8.55 -18.26
N ASP A 192 -7.79 9.32 -17.83
CA ASP A 192 -7.28 10.52 -18.51
C ASP A 192 -5.77 10.41 -18.68
N MET A 193 -5.34 9.83 -19.80
CA MET A 193 -3.93 9.59 -20.09
C MET A 193 -3.22 10.80 -20.73
N GLY A 194 -3.89 11.97 -20.78
CA GLY A 194 -3.34 13.20 -21.33
C GLY A 194 -2.91 13.07 -22.79
N LYS A 195 -1.62 12.84 -23.02
CA LYS A 195 -0.99 12.69 -24.35
C LYS A 195 -0.86 11.22 -24.83
N SER A 196 -0.89 10.24 -23.93
CA SER A 196 -0.75 8.81 -24.31
C SER A 196 -2.09 8.23 -24.75
N ALA A 197 -2.10 7.43 -25.82
CA ALA A 197 -3.30 6.71 -26.25
C ALA A 197 -3.52 5.43 -25.42
N ILE A 198 -4.78 5.14 -25.10
CA ILE A 198 -5.16 3.91 -24.40
C ILE A 198 -5.29 2.77 -25.43
N ARG A 199 -4.57 1.66 -25.21
CA ARG A 199 -4.58 0.47 -26.08
C ARG A 199 -5.50 -0.63 -25.60
N LYS A 200 -5.58 -0.85 -24.28
CA LYS A 200 -6.43 -1.87 -23.66
C LYS A 200 -6.84 -1.44 -22.26
N VAL A 201 -8.09 -1.69 -21.91
CA VAL A 201 -8.63 -1.58 -20.55
C VAL A 201 -9.24 -2.94 -20.22
N GLN A 202 -8.82 -3.55 -19.11
CA GLN A 202 -9.36 -4.83 -18.64
C GLN A 202 -9.38 -4.88 -17.11
N SER A 203 -10.18 -5.80 -16.55
CA SER A 203 -10.10 -6.19 -15.14
C SER A 203 -9.99 -7.70 -15.07
N PRO A 204 -9.01 -8.27 -14.34
CA PRO A 204 -8.91 -9.72 -14.16
C PRO A 204 -9.95 -10.26 -13.15
N THR A 205 -10.46 -9.43 -12.24
CA THR A 205 -11.37 -9.87 -11.17
C THR A 205 -12.85 -9.59 -11.45
N HIS A 206 -13.20 -8.52 -12.17
CA HIS A 206 -14.60 -8.07 -12.29
C HIS A 206 -15.01 -7.75 -13.74
N PRO A 207 -16.24 -8.12 -14.18
CA PRO A 207 -16.72 -7.81 -15.52
C PRO A 207 -17.04 -6.30 -15.66
N ILE A 208 -16.24 -5.59 -16.45
CA ILE A 208 -16.35 -4.15 -16.69
C ILE A 208 -16.92 -3.80 -18.08
N ALA A 209 -17.72 -2.74 -18.13
CA ALA A 209 -18.11 -2.03 -19.35
C ALA A 209 -17.20 -0.80 -19.51
N VAL A 210 -16.62 -0.64 -20.70
CA VAL A 210 -15.64 0.43 -21.00
C VAL A 210 -16.18 1.33 -22.11
N SER A 211 -16.26 2.62 -21.83
CA SER A 211 -16.42 3.67 -22.84
C SER A 211 -15.04 4.22 -23.22
N MET A 212 -14.79 4.35 -24.52
CA MET A 212 -13.56 4.94 -25.08
C MET A 212 -13.89 6.29 -25.72
N GLY A 213 -13.03 7.29 -25.55
CA GLY A 213 -13.18 8.61 -26.17
C GLY A 213 -13.61 9.74 -25.23
N SER A 214 -14.17 9.42 -24.06
CA SER A 214 -14.70 10.37 -23.08
C SER A 214 -14.65 9.83 -21.65
N VAL A 215 -14.70 10.73 -20.68
CA VAL A 215 -14.86 10.43 -19.24
C VAL A 215 -16.33 10.52 -18.84
N SER A 216 -16.76 9.76 -17.82
CA SER A 216 -18.18 9.71 -17.38
C SER A 216 -18.71 11.04 -16.88
N THR A 217 -17.81 11.93 -16.44
CA THR A 217 -18.10 13.27 -15.93
C THR A 217 -18.35 14.32 -17.03
N ASP A 218 -17.97 14.06 -18.29
CA ASP A 218 -18.14 15.02 -19.40
C ASP A 218 -19.32 14.63 -20.31
N SER A 219 -20.52 15.10 -19.94
CA SER A 219 -21.74 14.98 -20.74
C SER A 219 -21.79 15.89 -21.97
N SER A 220 -20.69 16.60 -22.28
CA SER A 220 -20.54 17.56 -23.39
C SER A 220 -19.45 17.19 -24.40
N ALA A 221 -18.69 16.10 -24.18
CA ALA A 221 -17.60 15.64 -25.05
C ALA A 221 -18.09 15.18 -26.44
N SER A 222 -18.22 16.13 -27.37
CA SER A 222 -18.58 15.88 -28.78
C SER A 222 -17.40 15.42 -29.66
N THR A 223 -16.18 15.39 -29.11
CA THR A 223 -14.94 14.98 -29.79
C THR A 223 -14.35 13.77 -29.08
N PHE A 224 -14.22 12.63 -29.79
CA PHE A 224 -13.54 11.44 -29.29
C PHE A 224 -12.04 11.71 -29.08
N SER A 225 -11.52 11.47 -27.88
CA SER A 225 -10.08 11.49 -27.60
C SER A 225 -9.54 10.09 -27.26
N PRO A 226 -8.52 9.56 -27.98
CA PRO A 226 -7.96 8.23 -27.70
C PRO A 226 -7.15 8.16 -26.39
N SER A 227 -6.90 9.28 -25.72
CA SER A 227 -6.31 9.32 -24.37
C SER A 227 -7.35 9.32 -23.24
N LEU A 228 -8.65 9.40 -23.57
CA LEU A 228 -9.75 9.39 -22.60
C LEU A 228 -10.56 8.09 -22.64
N GLY A 229 -11.05 7.68 -21.48
CA GLY A 229 -12.03 6.60 -21.35
C GLY A 229 -12.70 6.61 -19.98
N SER A 230 -13.68 5.72 -19.81
CA SER A 230 -14.32 5.46 -18.52
C SER A 230 -14.69 3.99 -18.41
N ALA A 231 -14.33 3.36 -17.29
CA ALA A 231 -14.66 1.98 -16.97
C ALA A 231 -15.67 1.92 -15.82
N SER A 232 -16.65 1.02 -15.91
CA SER A 232 -17.66 0.81 -14.86
C SER A 232 -18.04 -0.66 -14.77
N LEU A 233 -18.66 -1.10 -13.67
CA LEU A 233 -19.15 -2.47 -13.54
C LEU A 233 -20.29 -2.75 -14.53
N THR A 234 -20.24 -3.88 -15.26
CA THR A 234 -21.27 -4.25 -16.27
C THR A 234 -22.69 -4.30 -15.72
N GLN A 235 -22.87 -4.64 -14.44
CA GLN A 235 -24.17 -4.71 -13.77
C GLN A 235 -24.56 -3.39 -13.08
N GLY A 236 -23.75 -2.34 -13.18
CA GLY A 236 -23.91 -1.06 -12.47
C GLY A 236 -23.59 -1.12 -10.97
N SER A 237 -23.91 -2.23 -10.31
CA SER A 237 -23.56 -2.53 -8.92
C SER A 237 -23.21 -4.02 -8.73
N THR A 238 -22.22 -4.36 -7.91
CA THR A 238 -21.91 -5.76 -7.54
C THR A 238 -21.59 -5.91 -6.06
N GLU A 239 -21.88 -7.07 -5.47
CA GLU A 239 -21.22 -7.49 -4.23
C GLU A 239 -19.76 -7.83 -4.54
N LEU A 240 -18.84 -7.33 -3.72
CA LEU A 240 -17.40 -7.62 -3.84
C LEU A 240 -17.04 -8.77 -2.90
N GLY A 241 -16.50 -9.85 -3.46
CA GLY A 241 -15.80 -10.89 -2.69
C GLY A 241 -14.29 -10.66 -2.68
N ASP A 242 -13.76 -10.14 -3.79
CA ASP A 242 -12.34 -9.97 -4.07
C ASP A 242 -12.05 -8.52 -4.52
N ASP A 243 -10.76 -8.15 -4.57
CA ASP A 243 -10.36 -6.79 -4.89
C ASP A 243 -10.63 -6.37 -6.35
N PHE A 244 -11.08 -5.13 -6.54
CA PHE A 244 -11.31 -4.58 -7.87
C PHE A 244 -9.99 -4.09 -8.48
N ILE A 245 -9.43 -4.89 -9.40
CA ILE A 245 -8.20 -4.59 -10.12
C ILE A 245 -8.57 -4.03 -11.50
N LEU A 246 -7.99 -2.90 -11.89
CA LEU A 246 -8.08 -2.35 -13.25
C LEU A 246 -6.69 -2.29 -13.88
N GLN A 247 -6.56 -2.90 -15.05
CA GLN A 247 -5.34 -3.04 -15.82
C GLN A 247 -5.43 -2.22 -17.11
N LEU A 248 -4.46 -1.34 -17.34
CA LEU A 248 -4.42 -0.38 -18.44
C LEU A 248 -3.14 -0.55 -19.26
N LEU A 249 -3.28 -0.95 -20.53
CA LEU A 249 -2.19 -0.87 -21.51
C LEU A 249 -2.30 0.47 -22.24
N ILE A 250 -1.23 1.26 -22.21
CA ILE A 250 -1.17 2.60 -22.82
C ILE A 250 0.10 2.75 -23.65
N ASP A 251 0.03 3.58 -24.68
CA ASP A 251 1.23 3.97 -25.42
C ASP A 251 2.21 4.75 -24.53
N ASP A 252 3.50 4.62 -24.83
CA ASP A 252 4.58 5.42 -24.24
C ASP A 252 4.72 5.32 -22.71
N ILE A 253 4.15 4.29 -22.06
CA ILE A 253 4.25 4.05 -20.60
C ILE A 253 5.69 4.09 -20.05
N SER A 254 6.68 3.69 -20.86
CA SER A 254 8.09 3.68 -20.48
C SER A 254 8.89 4.90 -20.96
N LYS A 255 8.26 5.95 -21.50
CA LYS A 255 8.94 7.22 -21.75
C LYS A 255 9.04 7.99 -20.43
N PRO A 256 10.24 8.39 -19.98
CA PRO A 256 10.39 9.26 -18.81
C PRO A 256 9.62 10.57 -19.00
N GLN A 257 8.94 11.04 -17.95
CA GLN A 257 8.15 12.26 -17.94
C GLN A 257 8.32 12.95 -16.60
N ALA A 258 8.47 14.28 -16.60
CA ALA A 258 8.40 15.09 -15.40
C ALA A 258 7.27 16.12 -15.54
N ILE A 259 6.56 16.39 -14.45
CA ILE A 259 5.54 17.45 -14.39
C ILE A 259 5.83 18.44 -13.26
N LEU A 260 5.46 19.70 -13.47
CA LEU A 260 5.54 20.78 -12.48
C LEU A 260 4.11 21.22 -12.08
N GLU A 261 3.76 21.09 -10.80
CA GLU A 261 2.53 21.61 -10.21
C GLU A 261 2.83 22.90 -9.43
N HIS A 262 1.88 23.83 -9.41
CA HIS A 262 1.98 25.08 -8.63
C HIS A 262 0.87 25.12 -7.57
N HIS A 263 1.23 25.29 -6.30
CA HIS A 263 0.29 25.43 -5.20
C HIS A 263 -0.06 26.90 -4.99
N THR A 264 -1.32 27.28 -5.26
CA THR A 264 -1.75 28.68 -5.23
C THR A 264 -1.69 29.32 -3.84
N GLU A 265 -2.12 28.61 -2.79
CA GLU A 265 -2.22 29.18 -1.44
C GLU A 265 -0.88 29.25 -0.68
N LEU A 266 -0.02 28.24 -0.85
CA LEU A 266 1.32 28.19 -0.22
C LEU A 266 2.42 28.88 -1.05
N ASN A 267 2.13 29.23 -2.32
CA ASN A 267 3.10 29.73 -3.30
C ASN A 267 4.32 28.80 -3.53
N THR A 268 4.16 27.51 -3.24
CA THR A 268 5.16 26.46 -3.51
C THR A 268 4.99 25.87 -4.90
N ARG A 269 6.05 25.21 -5.39
CA ARG A 269 6.02 24.41 -6.61
C ARG A 269 6.43 22.98 -6.28
N ALA A 270 5.90 21.98 -6.97
CA ALA A 270 6.32 20.59 -6.79
C ALA A 270 6.56 19.92 -8.15
N ILE A 271 7.64 19.16 -8.24
CA ILE A 271 7.99 18.37 -9.43
C ILE A 271 7.75 16.90 -9.11
N MET A 272 7.05 16.19 -10.00
CA MET A 272 7.00 14.73 -10.00
C MET A 272 7.67 14.23 -11.28
N THR A 273 8.79 13.53 -11.12
CA THR A 273 9.54 12.87 -12.19
C THR A 273 9.25 11.38 -12.13
N THR A 274 8.61 10.83 -13.16
CA THR A 274 8.44 9.38 -13.32
C THR A 274 9.31 8.85 -14.45
N LEU A 275 9.98 7.73 -14.20
CA LEU A 275 10.70 6.97 -15.21
C LEU A 275 10.52 5.46 -15.02
N VAL A 276 10.69 4.73 -16.12
CA VAL A 276 10.81 3.27 -16.16
C VAL A 276 12.19 2.97 -16.74
N PRO A 277 13.18 2.50 -15.96
CA PRO A 277 14.53 2.29 -16.47
C PRO A 277 14.54 1.23 -17.57
N LYS A 278 15.28 1.50 -18.65
CA LYS A 278 15.55 0.52 -19.72
C LYS A 278 17.04 0.62 -20.06
N PHE A 279 17.85 -0.21 -19.41
CA PHE A 279 19.29 -0.30 -19.62
C PHE A 279 19.75 -1.75 -19.65
N ASN A 280 20.75 -2.05 -20.50
CA ASN A 280 21.31 -3.39 -20.66
C ASN A 280 22.70 -3.43 -20.00
N LEU A 281 22.72 -3.66 -18.69
CA LEU A 281 23.95 -3.91 -17.94
C LEU A 281 24.25 -5.43 -17.92
N PRO A 282 25.53 -5.84 -17.88
CA PRO A 282 25.88 -7.24 -17.66
C PRO A 282 25.38 -7.70 -16.29
N LEU A 283 24.86 -8.93 -16.21
CA LEU A 283 24.34 -9.51 -14.98
C LEU A 283 25.49 -9.76 -13.97
N SER A 284 25.18 -9.53 -12.70
CA SER A 284 26.03 -9.86 -11.56
C SER A 284 25.89 -11.35 -11.19
N THR A 285 26.84 -11.87 -10.41
CA THR A 285 26.78 -13.21 -9.81
C THR A 285 26.70 -13.10 -8.27
N PRO A 286 25.55 -12.69 -7.70
CA PRO A 286 25.39 -12.49 -6.27
C PRO A 286 25.17 -13.81 -5.49
N GLU A 287 25.01 -13.66 -4.17
CA GLU A 287 24.43 -14.68 -3.29
C GLU A 287 22.91 -14.46 -3.20
N ILE A 288 22.09 -15.49 -3.46
CA ILE A 288 20.62 -15.40 -3.44
C ILE A 288 20.03 -16.29 -2.34
N CYS A 289 19.37 -15.69 -1.35
CA CYS A 289 18.73 -16.38 -0.23
C CYS A 289 17.20 -16.31 -0.37
N PHE A 290 16.58 -17.46 -0.67
CA PHE A 290 15.13 -17.59 -0.69
C PHE A 290 14.63 -17.84 0.75
N ILE A 291 13.78 -16.96 1.27
CA ILE A 291 13.12 -17.11 2.58
C ILE A 291 11.65 -17.35 2.30
N ALA A 292 11.18 -18.56 2.59
CA ALA A 292 9.90 -19.07 2.12
C ALA A 292 8.99 -19.47 3.28
N ASP A 293 7.79 -18.90 3.29
CA ASP A 293 6.80 -19.09 4.34
C ASP A 293 6.21 -20.50 4.31
N GLN A 294 6.14 -21.13 5.48
CA GLN A 294 5.58 -22.46 5.73
C GLN A 294 4.63 -22.45 6.95
N SER A 295 4.14 -21.28 7.33
CA SER A 295 3.03 -21.12 8.28
C SER A 295 1.73 -21.79 7.80
N GLY A 296 0.75 -21.96 8.69
CA GLY A 296 -0.52 -22.62 8.38
C GLY A 296 -1.44 -21.85 7.41
N SER A 297 -1.29 -20.52 7.32
CA SER A 297 -2.05 -19.65 6.40
C SER A 297 -1.75 -19.97 4.93
N MET A 298 -0.52 -20.40 4.64
CA MET A 298 -0.06 -20.86 3.32
C MET A 298 -0.69 -22.17 2.85
N SER A 299 -1.53 -22.85 3.65
CA SER A 299 -2.12 -24.14 3.27
C SER A 299 -3.01 -24.07 2.01
N GLY A 300 -3.15 -25.20 1.31
CA GLY A 300 -3.90 -25.27 0.05
C GLY A 300 -3.13 -24.69 -1.15
N SER A 301 -3.78 -23.82 -1.94
CA SER A 301 -3.24 -23.28 -3.19
C SER A 301 -2.04 -22.36 -3.00
N LYS A 302 -1.99 -21.56 -1.93
CA LYS A 302 -0.88 -20.63 -1.63
C LYS A 302 0.48 -21.35 -1.60
N ASN A 303 0.57 -22.49 -0.90
CA ASN A 303 1.80 -23.31 -0.86
C ASN A 303 2.13 -23.94 -2.23
N ALA A 304 1.13 -24.27 -3.06
CA ALA A 304 1.37 -24.76 -4.42
C ALA A 304 1.92 -23.65 -5.34
N GLU A 305 1.44 -22.42 -5.19
CA GLU A 305 1.95 -21.23 -5.87
C GLU A 305 3.38 -20.88 -5.40
N LEU A 306 3.66 -20.94 -4.09
CA LEU A 306 5.00 -20.75 -3.53
C LEU A 306 6.00 -21.80 -4.05
N VAL A 307 5.62 -23.08 -4.04
CA VAL A 307 6.44 -24.18 -4.57
C VAL A 307 6.70 -24.01 -6.07
N ALA A 308 5.69 -23.59 -6.84
CA ALA A 308 5.85 -23.30 -8.25
C ALA A 308 6.82 -22.12 -8.50
N ALA A 309 6.68 -21.02 -7.75
CA ALA A 309 7.57 -19.87 -7.84
C ALA A 309 9.03 -20.24 -7.52
N LEU A 310 9.25 -21.03 -6.46
CA LEU A 310 10.58 -21.53 -6.10
C LEU A 310 11.19 -22.44 -7.18
N HIS A 311 10.42 -23.34 -7.82
CA HIS A 311 10.93 -24.13 -8.94
C HIS A 311 11.26 -23.28 -10.17
N ILE A 312 10.48 -22.22 -10.46
CA ILE A 312 10.78 -21.24 -11.52
C ILE A 312 12.11 -20.53 -11.21
N PHE A 313 12.27 -20.00 -9.98
CA PHE A 313 13.53 -19.38 -9.55
C PHE A 313 14.72 -20.34 -9.71
N LEU A 314 14.63 -21.55 -9.15
CA LEU A 314 15.72 -22.53 -9.15
C LEU A 314 16.12 -23.02 -10.55
N LYS A 315 15.18 -23.12 -11.51
CA LYS A 315 15.51 -23.45 -12.90
C LYS A 315 16.17 -22.28 -13.63
N SER A 316 15.73 -21.06 -13.35
CA SER A 316 16.19 -19.83 -14.01
C SER A 316 17.44 -19.18 -13.40
N LEU A 317 18.00 -19.71 -12.30
CA LEU A 317 19.30 -19.27 -11.79
C LEU A 317 20.41 -19.43 -12.86
N PRO A 318 21.23 -18.39 -13.09
CA PRO A 318 22.39 -18.47 -13.98
C PRO A 318 23.57 -19.15 -13.28
N PHE A 319 24.52 -19.68 -14.05
CA PHE A 319 25.74 -20.27 -13.51
C PHE A 319 26.63 -19.24 -12.82
N GLY A 320 27.32 -19.66 -11.76
CA GLY A 320 28.25 -18.83 -10.99
C GLY A 320 27.66 -18.19 -9.71
N VAL A 321 26.33 -18.10 -9.58
CA VAL A 321 25.69 -17.62 -8.34
C VAL A 321 25.88 -18.60 -7.19
N ARG A 322 25.81 -18.08 -5.96
CA ARG A 322 25.59 -18.90 -4.76
C ARG A 322 24.13 -18.75 -4.30
N PHE A 323 23.55 -19.79 -3.71
CA PHE A 323 22.18 -19.73 -3.23
C PHE A 323 21.92 -20.56 -1.97
N ASN A 324 20.82 -20.26 -1.29
CA ASN A 324 20.31 -21.00 -0.14
C ASN A 324 18.78 -20.87 -0.06
N ILE A 325 18.14 -21.77 0.69
CA ILE A 325 16.69 -21.74 0.93
C ILE A 325 16.46 -21.87 2.44
N CYS A 326 15.61 -21.01 3.00
CA CYS A 326 15.11 -21.08 4.35
C CYS A 326 13.59 -21.28 4.31
N ALA A 327 13.09 -22.35 4.94
CA ALA A 327 11.68 -22.48 5.28
C ALA A 327 11.44 -21.86 6.66
N PHE A 328 10.37 -21.10 6.86
CA PHE A 328 10.08 -20.47 8.16
C PHE A 328 8.61 -20.55 8.58
N GLY A 329 8.39 -20.42 9.89
CA GLY A 329 7.09 -20.30 10.55
C GLY A 329 7.30 -19.87 12.00
N ASP A 330 6.83 -20.65 12.99
CA ASP A 330 7.19 -20.50 14.41
C ASP A 330 8.66 -20.82 14.71
N HIS A 331 9.28 -21.62 13.83
CA HIS A 331 10.71 -21.90 13.77
C HIS A 331 11.17 -21.77 12.31
N TYR A 332 12.49 -21.76 12.07
CA TYR A 332 13.04 -21.70 10.72
C TYR A 332 14.06 -22.82 10.45
N THR A 333 14.32 -23.13 9.19
CA THR A 333 15.23 -24.19 8.76
C THR A 333 15.85 -23.85 7.42
N TYR A 334 17.17 -23.61 7.43
CA TYR A 334 17.97 -23.46 6.23
C TYR A 334 18.37 -24.82 5.66
N LEU A 335 18.32 -24.95 4.34
CA LEU A 335 18.84 -26.09 3.59
C LEU A 335 20.34 -26.30 3.82
N TRP A 336 21.12 -25.19 3.93
CA TRP A 336 22.54 -25.24 4.25
C TRP A 336 22.95 -24.19 5.30
N PRO A 337 23.95 -24.45 6.15
CA PRO A 337 24.48 -23.46 7.10
C PRO A 337 25.03 -22.18 6.42
N LYS A 338 25.61 -22.34 5.22
CA LYS A 338 26.04 -21.27 4.32
C LYS A 338 25.65 -21.60 2.88
N SER A 339 25.36 -20.57 2.10
CA SER A 339 24.91 -20.64 0.70
C SER A 339 25.92 -21.33 -0.20
N GLN A 340 25.44 -22.22 -1.06
CA GLN A 340 26.23 -23.12 -1.90
C GLN A 340 26.24 -22.69 -3.36
N ALA A 341 27.24 -23.12 -4.14
CA ALA A 341 27.30 -22.83 -5.57
C ALA A 341 26.16 -23.53 -6.34
N TYR A 342 25.60 -22.84 -7.33
CA TYR A 342 24.59 -23.39 -8.24
C TYR A 342 25.21 -24.44 -9.18
N ASN A 343 25.03 -25.72 -8.83
CA ASN A 343 25.44 -26.90 -9.59
C ASN A 343 24.32 -27.95 -9.55
N GLU A 344 24.43 -29.01 -10.37
CA GLU A 344 23.37 -30.01 -10.55
C GLU A 344 23.01 -30.74 -9.24
N GLU A 345 24.03 -31.14 -8.47
CA GLU A 345 23.87 -31.83 -7.18
C GLU A 345 23.13 -30.97 -6.14
N ASN A 346 23.47 -29.67 -6.05
CA ASN A 346 22.84 -28.74 -5.13
C ASN A 346 21.45 -28.30 -5.61
N PHE A 347 21.24 -28.18 -6.93
CA PHE A 347 19.92 -27.98 -7.51
C PHE A 347 18.97 -29.15 -7.20
N GLU A 348 19.44 -30.41 -7.33
CA GLU A 348 18.64 -31.58 -6.94
C GLU A 348 18.28 -31.57 -5.44
N LYS A 349 19.25 -31.28 -4.56
CA LYS A 349 19.00 -31.16 -3.11
C LYS A 349 17.98 -30.07 -2.80
N ALA A 350 18.10 -28.91 -3.45
CA ALA A 350 17.17 -27.80 -3.31
C ALA A 350 15.76 -28.13 -3.82
N SER A 351 15.65 -28.74 -5.00
CA SER A 351 14.36 -29.17 -5.56
C SER A 351 13.68 -30.22 -4.68
N LYS A 352 14.44 -31.17 -4.13
CA LYS A 352 13.95 -32.16 -3.14
C LYS A 352 13.47 -31.49 -1.85
N PHE A 353 14.19 -30.48 -1.35
CA PHE A 353 13.78 -29.70 -0.17
C PHE A 353 12.50 -28.90 -0.40
N VAL A 354 12.40 -28.14 -1.51
CA VAL A 354 11.16 -27.41 -1.86
C VAL A 354 9.97 -28.37 -2.02
N ASN A 355 10.21 -29.59 -2.52
CA ASN A 355 9.16 -30.61 -2.63
C ASN A 355 8.65 -31.17 -1.29
N THR A 356 9.28 -30.87 -0.14
CA THR A 356 8.74 -31.22 1.20
C THR A 356 7.83 -30.14 1.80
N PHE A 357 7.65 -28.99 1.12
CA PHE A 357 6.91 -27.85 1.67
C PHE A 357 5.39 -28.13 1.73
N ARG A 358 4.79 -28.02 2.93
CA ARG A 358 3.42 -28.45 3.24
C ARG A 358 2.66 -27.50 4.17
N ALA A 359 3.14 -26.28 4.44
CA ALA A 359 2.51 -25.32 5.36
C ALA A 359 2.31 -25.89 6.78
N GLN A 360 3.41 -26.39 7.38
CA GLN A 360 3.41 -27.15 8.64
C GLN A 360 4.20 -26.50 9.79
N TYR A 361 4.84 -25.34 9.58
CA TYR A 361 5.74 -24.72 10.57
C TYR A 361 5.00 -23.82 11.59
N GLY A 362 3.66 -23.85 11.63
CA GLY A 362 2.86 -23.14 12.64
C GLY A 362 2.55 -21.69 12.26
N GLY A 363 2.96 -20.75 13.12
CA GLY A 363 2.84 -19.30 12.93
C GLY A 363 3.85 -18.68 11.97
N THR A 364 4.04 -17.35 12.07
CA THR A 364 4.76 -16.56 11.05
C THR A 364 5.80 -15.62 11.71
N LYS A 365 7.05 -16.07 11.89
CA LYS A 365 8.16 -15.26 12.46
C LYS A 365 9.20 -14.92 11.41
N ILE A 366 9.09 -13.73 10.82
CA ILE A 366 9.95 -13.27 9.71
C ILE A 366 11.29 -12.67 10.18
N TYR A 367 11.36 -12.15 11.41
CA TYR A 367 12.53 -11.42 11.94
C TYR A 367 13.81 -12.29 12.00
N GLU A 368 13.75 -13.43 12.68
CA GLU A 368 14.90 -14.32 12.87
C GLU A 368 15.46 -14.87 11.52
N PRO A 369 14.64 -15.34 10.55
CA PRO A 369 15.12 -15.68 9.21
C PRO A 369 15.86 -14.56 8.49
N ILE A 370 15.40 -13.30 8.59
CA ILE A 370 16.05 -12.19 7.89
C ILE A 370 17.36 -11.78 8.59
N GLU A 371 17.41 -11.75 9.93
CA GLU A 371 18.67 -11.55 10.65
C GLU A 371 19.69 -12.66 10.31
N GLN A 372 19.27 -13.93 10.33
CA GLN A 372 20.13 -15.06 10.03
C GLN A 372 20.64 -15.06 8.58
N ALA A 373 19.88 -14.54 7.62
CA ALA A 373 20.35 -14.37 6.25
C ALA A 373 21.51 -13.35 6.19
N PHE A 374 21.39 -12.21 6.88
CA PHE A 374 22.49 -11.25 6.99
C PHE A 374 23.71 -11.82 7.71
N LEU A 375 23.53 -12.62 8.77
CA LEU A 375 24.63 -13.22 9.53
C LEU A 375 25.36 -14.34 8.76
N ARG A 376 24.66 -15.11 7.92
CA ARG A 376 25.22 -16.27 7.21
C ARG A 376 25.90 -15.93 5.87
N ARG A 377 25.70 -14.71 5.35
CA ARG A 377 26.21 -14.26 4.04
C ARG A 377 27.71 -14.45 3.82
N HIS A 378 28.13 -14.52 2.57
CA HIS A 378 29.52 -14.40 2.13
C HIS A 378 29.85 -12.91 1.95
N GLY A 379 30.74 -12.37 2.78
CA GLY A 379 31.04 -10.93 2.82
C GLY A 379 31.76 -10.38 1.57
N ASP A 380 32.18 -11.26 0.66
CA ASP A 380 32.78 -10.99 -0.64
C ASP A 380 31.75 -10.89 -1.79
N LEU A 381 30.47 -11.17 -1.55
CA LEU A 381 29.39 -11.15 -2.55
C LEU A 381 28.24 -10.22 -2.13
N PRO A 382 27.57 -9.54 -3.09
CA PRO A 382 26.30 -8.88 -2.82
C PRO A 382 25.22 -9.92 -2.47
N LEU A 383 24.36 -9.59 -1.50
CA LEU A 383 23.32 -10.48 -0.99
C LEU A 383 21.92 -10.07 -1.49
N GLU A 384 21.22 -10.98 -2.14
CA GLU A 384 19.83 -10.81 -2.55
C GLU A 384 18.94 -11.71 -1.68
N ILE A 385 18.06 -11.11 -0.88
CA ILE A 385 17.05 -11.84 -0.11
C ILE A 385 15.74 -11.79 -0.89
N MET A 386 15.09 -12.94 -1.09
CA MET A 386 13.73 -13.02 -1.65
C MET A 386 12.80 -13.63 -0.59
N LEU A 387 11.93 -12.81 -0.02
CA LEU A 387 10.91 -13.24 0.93
C LEU A 387 9.62 -13.62 0.18
N LEU A 388 9.16 -14.86 0.29
CA LEU A 388 7.89 -15.35 -0.23
C LEU A 388 6.96 -15.63 0.95
N THR A 389 5.81 -14.97 1.04
CA THR A 389 4.89 -15.05 2.20
C THR A 389 3.47 -14.62 1.82
N ASP A 390 2.45 -15.09 2.53
CA ASP A 390 1.11 -14.49 2.53
C ASP A 390 0.93 -13.39 3.60
N GLY A 391 1.98 -13.13 4.38
CA GLY A 391 2.34 -11.78 4.82
C GLY A 391 1.63 -11.26 6.06
N GLU A 392 1.32 -12.11 7.03
CA GLU A 392 0.71 -11.69 8.28
C GLU A 392 1.75 -11.61 9.43
N ILE A 393 2.11 -10.40 9.91
CA ILE A 393 2.82 -10.16 11.20
C ILE A 393 2.32 -8.87 11.89
N TRP A 394 2.61 -8.73 13.19
CA TRP A 394 2.35 -7.48 13.95
C TRP A 394 3.54 -6.51 13.99
N GLU A 395 4.76 -7.01 14.21
CA GLU A 395 5.95 -6.17 14.42
C GLU A 395 6.65 -5.79 13.10
N GLU A 396 5.86 -5.25 12.16
CA GLU A 396 6.32 -4.72 10.86
C GLU A 396 7.51 -3.74 11.05
N GLN A 397 7.39 -2.83 12.01
CA GLN A 397 8.37 -1.76 12.28
C GLN A 397 9.75 -2.29 12.70
N ALA A 398 9.82 -3.25 13.63
CA ALA A 398 11.09 -3.79 14.13
C ALA A 398 11.88 -4.51 13.02
N LEU A 399 11.16 -5.16 12.09
CA LEU A 399 11.74 -5.76 10.90
C LEU A 399 12.28 -4.71 9.91
N PHE A 400 11.55 -3.61 9.69
CA PHE A 400 12.04 -2.51 8.85
C PHE A 400 13.28 -1.85 9.45
N GLU A 401 13.31 -1.64 10.77
CA GLU A 401 14.46 -1.08 11.50
C GLU A 401 15.68 -2.00 11.46
N LEU A 402 15.50 -3.33 11.61
CA LEU A 402 16.56 -4.31 11.39
C LEU A 402 17.16 -4.16 9.98
N ILE A 403 16.33 -4.19 8.93
CA ILE A 403 16.82 -4.14 7.53
C ILE A 403 17.50 -2.79 7.25
N ASN A 404 16.89 -1.68 7.67
CA ASN A 404 17.46 -0.34 7.52
C ASN A 404 18.83 -0.23 8.24
N SER A 405 18.98 -0.80 9.44
CA SER A 405 20.26 -0.82 10.15
C SER A 405 21.34 -1.59 9.38
N LYS A 406 21.00 -2.75 8.79
CA LYS A 406 21.98 -3.56 8.05
C LYS A 406 22.43 -2.91 6.75
N LEU A 407 21.52 -2.30 6.00
CA LEU A 407 21.83 -1.69 4.71
C LEU A 407 22.45 -0.29 4.84
N HIS A 408 22.02 0.51 5.81
CA HIS A 408 22.44 1.92 5.93
C HIS A 408 23.44 2.20 7.07
N THR A 409 23.50 1.40 8.14
CA THR A 409 24.43 1.59 9.27
C THR A 409 25.60 0.61 9.24
N ASP A 410 25.34 -0.70 9.11
CA ASP A 410 26.39 -1.72 8.97
C ASP A 410 27.01 -1.71 7.54
N GLY A 411 26.39 -1.00 6.59
CA GLY A 411 26.89 -0.83 5.22
C GLY A 411 26.87 -2.11 4.39
N VAL A 412 25.98 -3.05 4.69
CA VAL A 412 25.91 -4.35 4.00
C VAL A 412 25.38 -4.18 2.57
N ASP A 413 26.14 -4.69 1.60
CA ASP A 413 25.78 -4.66 0.18
C ASP A 413 24.70 -5.71 -0.13
N ALA A 414 23.45 -5.37 0.19
CA ALA A 414 22.32 -6.28 0.13
C ALA A 414 21.04 -5.62 -0.38
N ARG A 415 20.15 -6.43 -0.95
CA ARG A 415 18.78 -6.07 -1.33
C ARG A 415 17.78 -7.09 -0.81
N VAL A 416 16.57 -6.66 -0.50
CA VAL A 416 15.44 -7.53 -0.12
C VAL A 416 14.28 -7.28 -1.06
N PHE A 417 13.78 -8.33 -1.70
CA PHE A 417 12.58 -8.34 -2.52
C PHE A 417 11.49 -9.17 -1.83
N THR A 418 10.23 -8.86 -2.10
CA THR A 418 9.09 -9.58 -1.54
C THR A 418 8.15 -10.08 -2.63
N LEU A 419 7.66 -11.31 -2.45
CA LEU A 419 6.61 -11.91 -3.25
C LEU A 419 5.42 -12.23 -2.32
N GLY A 420 4.42 -11.35 -2.33
CA GLY A 420 3.16 -11.59 -1.65
C GLY A 420 2.33 -12.62 -2.41
N ILE A 421 1.81 -13.64 -1.72
CA ILE A 421 1.09 -14.77 -2.32
C ILE A 421 -0.34 -14.83 -1.80
N GLY A 422 -1.32 -14.82 -2.72
CA GLY A 422 -2.75 -14.79 -2.43
C GLY A 422 -3.36 -13.38 -2.48
N SER A 423 -4.67 -13.31 -2.26
CA SER A 423 -5.46 -12.07 -2.17
C SER A 423 -5.26 -11.33 -0.85
N ASP A 424 -5.05 -12.07 0.23
CA ASP A 424 -5.26 -11.57 1.61
C ASP A 424 -3.98 -11.00 2.24
N VAL A 425 -2.97 -10.70 1.42
CA VAL A 425 -1.60 -10.41 1.86
C VAL A 425 -1.40 -8.96 2.30
N SER A 426 -0.65 -8.74 3.40
CA SER A 426 -0.31 -7.39 3.86
C SER A 426 0.59 -6.66 2.86
N HIS A 427 -0.04 -5.80 2.06
CA HIS A 427 0.65 -4.85 1.20
C HIS A 427 1.63 -3.97 1.98
N THR A 428 1.31 -3.56 3.21
CA THR A 428 2.21 -2.74 4.05
C THR A 428 3.46 -3.49 4.48
N LEU A 429 3.35 -4.77 4.83
CA LEU A 429 4.50 -5.60 5.14
C LEU A 429 5.37 -5.83 3.91
N CYS A 430 4.79 -6.34 2.82
CA CYS A 430 5.57 -6.73 1.64
C CYS A 430 6.26 -5.53 0.99
N GLU A 431 5.56 -4.40 0.83
CA GLU A 431 6.17 -3.17 0.29
C GLU A 431 7.12 -2.53 1.31
N GLY A 432 6.83 -2.65 2.61
CA GLY A 432 7.71 -2.19 3.69
C GLY A 432 9.08 -2.87 3.74
N VAL A 433 9.09 -4.21 3.78
CA VAL A 433 10.32 -5.02 3.76
C VAL A 433 11.14 -4.72 2.50
N ALA A 434 10.48 -4.59 1.34
CA ALA A 434 11.16 -4.29 0.09
C ALA A 434 11.74 -2.87 0.03
N ARG A 435 11.02 -1.86 0.56
CA ARG A 435 11.43 -0.45 0.57
C ARG A 435 12.58 -0.21 1.54
N ALA A 436 12.53 -0.78 2.74
CA ALA A 436 13.68 -0.84 3.67
C ALA A 436 14.85 -1.62 3.05
N GLY A 437 14.53 -2.67 2.30
CA GLY A 437 15.47 -3.55 1.62
C GLY A 437 16.07 -3.05 0.32
N ASN A 438 15.88 -1.79 -0.11
CA ASN A 438 16.37 -1.29 -1.41
C ASN A 438 15.95 -2.17 -2.64
N GLY A 439 14.82 -2.86 -2.55
CA GLY A 439 14.24 -3.72 -3.58
C GLY A 439 12.84 -3.26 -4.00
N PHE A 440 11.99 -4.21 -4.41
CA PHE A 440 10.55 -3.98 -4.63
C PHE A 440 9.71 -5.21 -4.27
N ALA A 441 8.42 -4.99 -4.08
CA ALA A 441 7.42 -6.03 -3.89
C ALA A 441 6.73 -6.42 -5.21
N GLN A 442 6.32 -7.68 -5.32
CA GLN A 442 5.35 -8.14 -6.32
C GLN A 442 4.30 -9.04 -5.67
N PHE A 443 3.13 -9.10 -6.31
CA PHE A 443 1.95 -9.79 -5.77
C PHE A 443 1.43 -10.81 -6.77
N VAL A 444 1.30 -12.05 -6.30
CA VAL A 444 0.77 -13.21 -7.03
C VAL A 444 -0.63 -13.48 -6.51
N VAL A 445 -1.61 -13.31 -7.39
CA VAL A 445 -3.03 -13.54 -7.11
C VAL A 445 -3.51 -14.68 -8.02
N GLN A 446 -4.42 -15.52 -7.50
CA GLN A 446 -5.03 -16.60 -8.26
C GLN A 446 -5.65 -16.09 -9.57
N ASN A 447 -5.44 -16.84 -10.66
CA ASN A 447 -5.85 -16.53 -12.03
C ASN A 447 -5.07 -15.41 -12.76
N GLU A 448 -3.99 -14.85 -12.18
CA GLU A 448 -3.06 -13.98 -12.92
C GLU A 448 -1.84 -14.74 -13.48
N GLU A 449 -1.14 -14.15 -14.46
CA GLU A 449 0.10 -14.72 -15.02
C GLU A 449 1.28 -14.52 -14.04
N THR A 450 1.58 -15.56 -13.26
CA THR A 450 2.57 -15.53 -12.17
C THR A 450 4.02 -15.43 -12.64
N ASP A 451 4.32 -15.95 -13.82
CA ASP A 451 5.69 -16.32 -14.20
C ASP A 451 6.49 -15.09 -14.63
N ALA A 452 5.88 -14.18 -15.41
CA ALA A 452 6.47 -12.88 -15.75
C ALA A 452 6.82 -12.05 -14.51
N LYS A 453 5.94 -12.05 -13.51
CA LYS A 453 6.17 -11.38 -12.21
C LYS A 453 7.37 -11.99 -11.49
N THR A 454 7.31 -13.29 -11.23
CA THR A 454 8.38 -14.08 -10.56
C THR A 454 9.75 -13.84 -11.22
N LEU A 455 9.83 -13.97 -12.54
CA LEU A 455 11.08 -13.87 -13.30
C LEU A 455 11.62 -12.45 -13.39
N ARG A 456 10.76 -11.44 -13.44
CA ARG A 456 11.19 -10.03 -13.34
C ARG A 456 11.81 -9.71 -11.98
N MET A 457 11.36 -10.34 -10.90
CA MET A 457 12.02 -10.22 -9.59
C MET A 457 13.41 -10.88 -9.60
N LEU A 458 13.56 -12.03 -10.27
CA LEU A 458 14.87 -12.66 -10.46
C LEU A 458 15.82 -11.79 -11.29
N ARG A 459 15.35 -11.24 -12.42
CA ARG A 459 16.12 -10.28 -13.24
C ARG A 459 16.59 -9.10 -12.38
N ALA A 460 15.71 -8.53 -11.56
CA ALA A 460 16.03 -7.41 -10.67
C ALA A 460 17.17 -7.73 -9.70
N SER A 461 17.14 -8.90 -9.04
CA SER A 461 18.21 -9.35 -8.14
C SER A 461 19.54 -9.63 -8.84
N LEU A 462 19.54 -9.92 -10.15
CA LEU A 462 20.75 -10.17 -10.94
C LEU A 462 21.36 -8.90 -11.55
N PHE A 463 20.66 -7.76 -11.56
CA PHE A 463 21.28 -6.51 -12.00
C PHE A 463 22.33 -6.02 -10.97
N PRO A 464 23.49 -5.52 -11.42
CA PRO A 464 24.54 -5.06 -10.52
C PRO A 464 24.08 -3.90 -9.63
N HIS A 465 24.62 -3.85 -8.42
CA HIS A 465 24.34 -2.80 -7.43
C HIS A 465 24.90 -1.47 -7.94
N THR A 466 24.05 -0.70 -8.59
CA THR A 466 24.33 0.67 -9.04
C THR A 466 24.23 1.60 -7.83
N LYS A 467 25.19 2.52 -7.70
CA LYS A 467 25.35 3.39 -6.52
C LYS A 467 25.48 4.84 -6.96
N ASP A 468 25.61 5.75 -6.00
CA ASP A 468 25.85 7.18 -6.22
C ASP A 468 24.81 7.82 -7.17
N TYR A 469 23.53 7.53 -6.95
CA TYR A 469 22.43 8.20 -7.65
C TYR A 469 22.32 9.67 -7.21
N SER A 470 22.20 10.58 -8.17
CA SER A 470 21.94 12.01 -7.92
C SER A 470 20.92 12.57 -8.91
N LEU A 471 20.12 13.53 -8.46
CA LEU A 471 19.11 14.22 -9.26
C LEU A 471 19.41 15.72 -9.23
N GLU A 472 19.41 16.34 -10.41
CA GLU A 472 19.76 17.75 -10.62
C GLU A 472 18.62 18.45 -11.35
N ILE A 473 18.27 19.67 -10.96
CA ILE A 473 17.21 20.48 -11.59
C ILE A 473 17.87 21.50 -12.52
N ASN A 474 17.42 21.56 -13.77
CA ASN A 474 17.95 22.46 -14.79
C ASN A 474 16.93 23.57 -15.09
N PHE A 475 17.36 24.82 -14.93
CA PHE A 475 16.56 26.02 -15.17
C PHE A 475 16.83 26.63 -16.57
N ASP A 476 15.98 27.53 -17.05
CA ASP A 476 16.22 28.26 -18.32
C ASP A 476 17.04 29.53 -18.06
N ASP A 477 18.29 29.57 -18.54
CA ASP A 477 19.25 30.67 -18.26
C ASP A 477 19.25 31.80 -19.32
N ARG A 478 18.12 32.01 -20.03
CA ARG A 478 18.08 32.85 -21.26
C ARG A 478 18.11 34.38 -21.08
N GLU A 479 18.19 34.90 -19.86
CA GLU A 479 18.21 36.36 -19.63
C GLU A 479 19.57 36.94 -19.16
N ASP A 480 20.53 36.10 -18.70
CA ASP A 480 21.82 36.55 -18.15
C ASP A 480 22.98 36.39 -19.15
N ALA A 481 22.88 37.04 -20.32
CA ALA A 481 23.85 36.93 -21.43
C ALA A 481 25.20 37.66 -21.20
N THR A 482 25.79 37.54 -20.00
CA THR A 482 27.10 38.14 -19.65
C THR A 482 28.07 37.25 -18.87
N ASP A 483 27.67 36.06 -18.37
CA ASP A 483 28.58 35.07 -17.76
C ASP A 483 28.20 33.64 -18.17
N ASP A 484 29.16 32.89 -18.73
CA ASP A 484 28.95 31.54 -19.29
C ASP A 484 28.88 30.43 -18.21
N PHE A 485 27.88 30.47 -17.33
CA PHE A 485 27.62 29.44 -16.31
C PHE A 485 26.15 29.02 -16.23
N GLU A 486 25.84 27.80 -16.66
CA GLU A 486 24.54 27.15 -16.42
C GLU A 486 24.30 27.00 -14.90
N ILE A 487 23.14 27.43 -14.40
CA ILE A 487 22.80 27.31 -12.97
C ILE A 487 22.26 25.90 -12.68
N VAL A 488 23.19 24.93 -12.68
CA VAL A 488 22.93 23.55 -12.30
C VAL A 488 22.98 23.43 -10.77
N GLU A 489 21.83 23.53 -10.10
CA GLU A 489 21.74 23.32 -8.66
C GLU A 489 21.98 21.85 -8.29
N LYS A 490 23.22 21.54 -7.91
CA LYS A 490 23.56 20.26 -7.28
C LYS A 490 23.05 20.26 -5.86
N ILE A 491 21.92 19.58 -5.66
CA ILE A 491 21.19 19.47 -4.40
C ILE A 491 22.06 18.91 -3.25
N THR A 492 23.10 18.12 -3.57
CA THR A 492 24.13 17.71 -2.60
C THR A 492 24.86 18.86 -1.90
N ASN A 493 24.86 20.07 -2.47
CA ASN A 493 25.40 21.27 -1.85
C ASN A 493 24.40 21.98 -0.92
N GLN A 494 23.09 21.72 -1.07
CA GLN A 494 22.00 22.30 -0.25
C GLN A 494 21.64 21.44 0.98
N LEU A 495 22.37 20.34 1.22
CA LEU A 495 22.36 19.61 2.50
C LEU A 495 23.24 20.29 3.58
N HIS A 496 23.81 21.46 3.29
CA HIS A 496 24.31 22.40 4.28
C HIS A 496 23.14 23.19 4.87
N ILE A 497 22.90 22.99 6.16
CA ILE A 497 21.80 23.56 6.91
C ILE A 497 22.34 24.70 7.77
N GLU A 498 21.92 25.92 7.44
CA GLU A 498 22.25 27.10 8.23
C GLU A 498 21.64 26.97 9.63
N GLU A 499 22.49 26.87 10.65
CA GLU A 499 22.06 27.03 12.03
C GLU A 499 21.84 28.53 12.26
N THR A 500 20.56 28.92 12.31
CA THR A 500 20.18 30.24 12.81
C THR A 500 20.41 30.31 14.31
N ALA A 501 21.69 30.47 14.67
CA ALA A 501 22.11 31.01 15.94
C ALA A 501 21.30 32.29 16.24
N THR A 502 21.02 32.55 17.52
CA THR A 502 20.31 33.75 17.95
C THR A 502 21.21 34.98 17.90
N GLU A 503 21.69 35.32 16.69
CA GLU A 503 22.54 36.46 16.36
C GLU A 503 21.78 37.56 15.57
N SER A 504 20.48 37.69 15.83
CA SER A 504 20.00 39.05 16.05
C SER A 504 20.70 39.58 17.31
N GLU A 505 21.72 40.46 17.18
CA GLU A 505 22.35 41.11 18.34
C GLU A 505 21.25 41.63 19.28
N PRO A 506 21.11 41.07 20.50
CA PRO A 506 20.37 41.76 21.53
C PRO A 506 21.22 42.97 21.88
N LYS A 507 20.67 44.19 21.76
CA LYS A 507 21.19 45.32 22.55
C LYS A 507 21.09 44.92 24.00
N GLU A 508 22.20 44.47 24.60
CA GLU A 508 22.23 43.74 25.86
C GLU A 508 21.21 44.28 26.88
N PRO A 509 20.08 43.57 27.13
CA PRO A 509 19.36 43.76 28.36
C PRO A 509 20.22 43.10 29.44
N LYS A 510 21.23 43.85 29.94
CA LYS A 510 22.28 43.40 30.86
C LYS A 510 21.76 42.30 31.77
N ALA A 511 22.22 41.06 31.56
CA ALA A 511 21.68 39.90 32.24
C ALA A 511 21.84 40.06 33.75
N SER A 512 20.76 40.48 34.42
CA SER A 512 20.75 40.62 35.87
C SER A 512 20.90 39.24 36.48
N SER A 513 21.84 39.08 37.40
CA SER A 513 22.08 37.82 38.10
C SER A 513 20.77 37.33 38.73
N ILE A 514 20.18 36.28 38.17
CA ILE A 514 18.93 35.69 38.66
C ILE A 514 19.22 35.21 40.08
N SER A 515 18.45 35.73 41.04
CA SER A 515 18.64 35.36 42.44
C SER A 515 18.29 33.90 42.65
N PHE A 516 19.15 33.14 43.33
CA PHE A 516 18.84 31.80 43.83
C PHE A 516 17.67 31.77 44.83
N PHE A 517 17.20 32.94 45.27
CA PHE A 517 16.03 33.09 46.11
C PHE A 517 15.19 34.29 45.63
N ASN A 518 14.01 34.02 45.08
CA ASN A 518 13.03 35.04 44.71
C ASN A 518 11.74 34.79 45.50
N THR A 519 11.37 35.71 46.40
CA THR A 519 10.15 35.60 47.21
C THR A 519 8.87 35.80 46.42
N ASP A 520 8.96 36.39 45.22
CA ASP A 520 7.82 36.69 44.35
C ASP A 520 7.68 35.64 43.21
N ALA A 521 8.36 34.51 43.32
CA ALA A 521 8.23 33.39 42.39
C ALA A 521 7.02 32.52 42.76
N GLU A 522 5.88 32.73 42.09
CA GLU A 522 4.73 31.83 42.17
C GLU A 522 5.09 30.44 41.63
N THR A 523 5.24 29.46 42.54
CA THR A 523 5.69 28.09 42.21
C THR A 523 4.67 27.24 41.45
N ASP A 524 3.41 27.66 41.37
CA ASP A 524 2.27 26.83 40.93
C ASP A 524 1.56 27.39 39.68
N LEU A 525 2.26 28.13 38.82
CA LEU A 525 1.78 28.48 37.48
C LEU A 525 2.15 27.38 36.47
N PRO A 526 1.18 26.62 35.91
CA PRO A 526 1.47 25.66 34.84
C PRO A 526 1.82 26.40 33.55
N THR A 527 3.11 26.45 33.21
CA THR A 527 3.62 27.11 32.00
C THR A 527 3.15 26.37 30.74
N GLN A 528 1.96 26.70 30.25
CA GLN A 528 1.49 26.30 28.92
C GLN A 528 2.29 27.06 27.85
N THR A 529 3.51 26.61 27.57
CA THR A 529 4.22 26.95 26.33
C THR A 529 3.38 26.49 25.16
N LYS A 530 2.82 27.42 24.39
CA LYS A 530 1.90 27.15 23.27
C LYS A 530 2.51 26.33 22.13
N ASP A 531 3.82 26.22 22.10
CA ASP A 531 4.58 25.38 21.18
C ASP A 531 5.29 24.28 21.99
N ARG A 532 5.01 23.01 21.65
CA ARG A 532 5.64 21.82 22.27
C ARG A 532 7.14 21.74 21.94
N TYR A 533 7.59 22.36 20.86
CA TYR A 533 8.96 22.23 20.34
C TYR A 533 9.85 23.43 20.66
N ALA A 534 9.40 24.36 21.51
CA ALA A 534 10.11 25.60 21.85
C ALA A 534 11.49 25.39 22.52
N HIS A 535 11.78 24.18 23.02
CA HIS A 535 13.08 23.81 23.58
C HIS A 535 14.05 23.21 22.53
N LEU A 536 13.59 22.90 21.33
CA LEU A 536 14.41 22.34 20.24
C LEU A 536 15.23 23.43 19.53
N PRO A 537 16.40 23.08 18.95
CA PRO A 537 17.13 24.00 18.09
C PRO A 537 16.26 24.40 16.89
N ASN A 538 16.37 25.66 16.46
CA ASN A 538 15.84 26.07 15.16
C ASN A 538 16.80 25.57 14.09
N ILE A 539 16.29 24.77 13.15
CA ILE A 539 17.06 24.15 12.07
C ILE A 539 16.41 24.64 10.78
N THR A 540 17.18 25.30 9.91
CA THR A 540 16.62 25.79 8.65
C THR A 540 16.22 24.62 7.76
N VAL A 541 15.09 24.78 7.08
CA VAL A 541 14.57 23.76 6.15
C VAL A 541 15.18 24.04 4.77
N PRO A 542 15.73 23.04 4.05
CA PRO A 542 16.21 23.22 2.69
C PRO A 542 15.14 23.81 1.77
N SER A 543 15.53 24.77 0.93
CA SER A 543 14.64 25.41 -0.07
C SER A 543 14.16 24.43 -1.14
N VAL A 544 14.93 23.37 -1.41
CA VAL A 544 14.58 22.23 -2.26
C VAL A 544 14.56 20.96 -1.42
N LEU A 545 13.37 20.40 -1.20
CA LEU A 545 13.20 19.10 -0.53
C LEU A 545 13.02 18.00 -1.58
N GLN A 546 13.96 17.05 -1.63
CA GLN A 546 13.87 15.84 -2.47
C GLN A 546 13.24 14.69 -1.68
N ALA A 547 12.37 13.90 -2.32
CA ALA A 547 11.89 12.62 -1.82
C ALA A 547 11.84 11.57 -2.96
N PRO A 548 12.46 10.38 -2.82
CA PRO A 548 13.32 9.94 -1.72
C PRO A 548 14.58 10.79 -1.55
N SER A 549 15.02 11.08 -0.32
CA SER A 549 16.28 11.82 -0.06
C SER A 549 17.48 11.07 -0.62
N ARG A 550 17.50 9.75 -0.39
CA ARG A 550 18.43 8.80 -0.99
C ARG A 550 17.68 7.93 -2.00
N ILE A 551 17.97 8.15 -3.28
CA ILE A 551 17.33 7.44 -4.39
C ILE A 551 17.66 5.93 -4.31
N PRO A 552 16.66 5.03 -4.25
CA PRO A 552 16.88 3.59 -4.17
C PRO A 552 17.36 3.01 -5.51
N PRO A 553 17.91 1.78 -5.53
CA PRO A 553 18.32 1.10 -6.76
C PRO A 553 17.21 1.07 -7.82
N LEU A 554 17.55 1.57 -9.00
CA LEU A 554 16.64 1.63 -10.14
C LEU A 554 16.69 0.29 -10.89
N PHE A 555 15.57 -0.44 -10.91
CA PHE A 555 15.47 -1.72 -11.59
C PHE A 555 14.84 -1.56 -12.97
N PRO A 556 15.38 -2.19 -14.03
CA PRO A 556 14.76 -2.18 -15.35
C PRO A 556 13.29 -2.63 -15.32
N TYR A 557 12.48 -1.98 -16.15
CA TYR A 557 11.02 -2.14 -16.24
C TYR A 557 10.23 -1.74 -14.98
N ASN A 558 10.87 -1.57 -13.81
CA ASN A 558 10.19 -1.07 -12.61
C ASN A 558 9.90 0.43 -12.72
N ARG A 559 8.73 0.86 -12.23
CA ARG A 559 8.35 2.27 -12.27
C ARG A 559 8.88 2.98 -11.03
N THR A 560 9.62 4.06 -11.22
CA THR A 560 10.16 4.89 -10.12
C THR A 560 9.60 6.31 -10.22
N ASN A 561 9.13 6.83 -9.09
CA ASN A 561 8.71 8.22 -8.94
C ASN A 561 9.70 8.94 -8.02
N LEU A 562 10.13 10.13 -8.43
CA LEU A 562 11.05 11.01 -7.70
C LEU A 562 10.41 12.39 -7.60
N TYR A 563 10.46 13.00 -6.43
CA TYR A 563 9.73 14.23 -6.09
C TYR A 563 10.66 15.35 -5.64
N PHE A 564 10.29 16.57 -5.99
CA PHE A 564 10.81 17.80 -5.39
C PHE A 564 9.68 18.66 -4.85
N ILE A 565 9.89 19.29 -3.71
CA ILE A 565 9.12 20.45 -3.23
C ILE A 565 10.06 21.66 -3.24
N LEU A 566 9.65 22.71 -3.93
CA LEU A 566 10.35 23.98 -4.06
C LEU A 566 9.62 25.03 -3.21
N ASP A 567 10.29 25.49 -2.16
CA ASP A 567 9.87 26.58 -1.29
C ASP A 567 9.80 27.93 -2.06
N PRO A 568 9.03 28.95 -1.62
CA PRO A 568 9.09 30.29 -2.21
C PRO A 568 10.50 30.91 -2.28
N ASN A 569 11.44 30.47 -1.42
CA ASN A 569 12.84 30.90 -1.44
C ASN A 569 13.72 30.16 -2.48
N ALA A 570 13.23 29.10 -3.13
CA ALA A 570 13.96 28.38 -4.19
C ALA A 570 14.00 29.18 -5.52
N PRO A 571 14.95 28.92 -6.44
CA PRO A 571 15.12 29.71 -7.66
C PRO A 571 13.85 29.80 -8.51
N GLN A 572 13.30 31.00 -8.67
CA GLN A 572 12.03 31.24 -9.37
C GLN A 572 12.15 31.27 -10.91
N LYS A 573 13.30 30.84 -11.46
CA LYS A 573 13.47 30.60 -12.90
C LYS A 573 12.52 29.48 -13.38
N GLU A 574 12.23 29.45 -14.69
CA GLU A 574 11.48 28.36 -15.32
C GLU A 574 12.29 27.05 -15.27
N VAL A 575 11.65 25.93 -14.92
CA VAL A 575 12.29 24.62 -14.85
C VAL A 575 12.12 23.91 -16.19
N VAL A 576 13.24 23.65 -16.88
CA VAL A 576 13.25 23.06 -18.23
C VAL A 576 13.30 21.55 -18.18
N SER A 577 14.14 20.99 -17.31
CA SER A 577 14.38 19.56 -17.23
C SER A 577 14.96 19.12 -15.88
N VAL A 578 14.92 17.82 -15.63
CA VAL A 578 15.57 17.16 -14.49
C VAL A 578 16.58 16.16 -15.03
N THR A 579 17.82 16.20 -14.56
CA THR A 579 18.88 15.25 -14.94
C THR A 579 19.13 14.26 -13.81
N LEU A 580 18.92 12.98 -14.08
CA LEU A 580 19.29 11.86 -13.23
C LEU A 580 20.68 11.36 -13.63
N ARG A 581 21.57 11.17 -12.65
CA ARG A 581 22.89 10.53 -12.82
C ARG A 581 23.05 9.35 -11.85
N ALA A 582 23.90 8.40 -12.20
CA ALA A 582 24.26 7.26 -11.35
C ALA A 582 25.64 6.69 -11.71
N ARG A 583 26.21 5.86 -10.84
CA ARG A 583 27.46 5.11 -11.07
C ARG A 583 27.20 3.60 -11.06
N ALA A 584 27.28 2.97 -12.24
CA ALA A 584 27.29 1.52 -12.38
C ALA A 584 28.74 0.99 -12.46
N PRO A 585 29.01 -0.29 -12.15
CA PRO A 585 30.34 -0.88 -12.30
C PRO A 585 30.91 -0.83 -13.73
N SER A 586 30.06 -0.67 -14.74
CA SER A 586 30.43 -0.53 -16.15
C SER A 586 30.69 0.92 -16.61
N GLY A 587 30.39 1.93 -15.78
CA GLY A 587 30.51 3.35 -16.14
C GLY A 587 29.41 4.25 -15.54
N PRO A 588 29.48 5.57 -15.80
CA PRO A 588 28.42 6.49 -15.43
C PRO A 588 27.15 6.25 -16.26
N LEU A 589 26.00 6.53 -15.65
CA LEU A 589 24.69 6.57 -16.30
C LEU A 589 24.10 7.97 -16.16
N GLU A 590 23.44 8.47 -17.21
CA GLU A 590 22.84 9.80 -17.24
C GLU A 590 21.54 9.80 -18.06
N LEU A 591 20.52 10.51 -17.59
CA LEU A 591 19.21 10.64 -18.21
C LEU A 591 18.59 12.00 -17.89
N THR A 592 18.45 12.86 -18.91
CA THR A 592 17.73 14.14 -18.79
C THR A 592 16.27 13.99 -19.23
N ILE A 593 15.35 14.50 -18.42
CA ILE A 593 13.90 14.35 -18.58
C ILE A 593 13.28 15.75 -18.68
N PRO A 594 12.56 16.09 -19.77
CA PRO A 594 11.91 17.40 -19.90
C PRO A 594 10.74 17.53 -18.92
N VAL A 595 10.59 18.71 -18.34
CA VAL A 595 9.49 19.05 -17.43
C VAL A 595 8.32 19.66 -18.21
N TYR A 596 7.10 19.25 -17.88
CA TYR A 596 5.87 19.83 -18.42
C TYR A 596 5.10 20.55 -17.31
N VAL A 597 4.82 21.84 -17.50
CA VAL A 597 4.00 22.61 -16.55
C VAL A 597 2.55 22.11 -16.59
N SER A 598 2.04 21.75 -15.41
CA SER A 598 0.66 21.30 -15.18
C SER A 598 -0.25 22.48 -14.85
N THR A 599 -1.56 22.25 -14.83
CA THR A 599 -2.50 23.19 -14.19
C THR A 599 -2.18 23.34 -12.69
N PRO A 600 -2.43 24.51 -12.07
CA PRO A 600 -2.31 24.67 -10.62
C PRO A 600 -3.14 23.62 -9.86
N GLY A 601 -2.61 23.15 -8.73
CA GLY A 601 -3.15 21.99 -8.02
C GLY A 601 -2.40 21.70 -6.72
N THR A 602 -2.78 20.60 -6.07
CA THR A 602 -2.25 20.17 -4.77
C THR A 602 -1.85 18.69 -4.74
N ILE A 603 -2.10 17.91 -5.80
CA ILE A 603 -1.98 16.45 -5.78
C ILE A 603 -0.51 16.03 -5.81
N VAL A 604 0.32 16.71 -6.61
CA VAL A 604 1.76 16.45 -6.65
C VAL A 604 2.42 16.89 -5.35
N HIS A 605 2.00 18.03 -4.79
CA HIS A 605 2.46 18.47 -3.47
C HIS A 605 2.09 17.46 -2.36
N GLN A 606 0.87 16.90 -2.39
CA GLN A 606 0.42 15.89 -1.43
C GLN A 606 1.15 14.55 -1.57
N LEU A 607 1.44 14.09 -2.80
CA LEU A 607 2.26 12.91 -3.03
C LEU A 607 3.70 13.10 -2.55
N ALA A 608 4.32 14.24 -2.92
CA ALA A 608 5.66 14.59 -2.48
C ALA A 608 5.77 14.67 -0.96
N ALA A 609 4.85 15.40 -0.32
CA ALA A 609 4.81 15.54 1.13
C ALA A 609 4.55 14.20 1.84
N ARG A 610 3.67 13.33 1.31
CA ARG A 610 3.48 11.97 1.87
C ARG A 610 4.75 11.15 1.75
N LYS A 611 5.54 11.27 0.67
CA LYS A 611 6.82 10.57 0.55
C LYS A 611 7.89 11.12 1.50
N THR A 612 8.02 12.43 1.66
CA THR A 612 8.92 13.01 2.67
C THR A 612 8.53 12.60 4.09
N VAL A 613 7.25 12.62 4.44
CA VAL A 613 6.75 12.16 5.74
C VAL A 613 6.96 10.64 5.92
N GLN A 614 6.73 9.83 4.88
CA GLN A 614 7.01 8.39 4.92
C GLN A 614 8.49 8.08 5.18
N GLU A 615 9.42 8.84 4.62
CA GLU A 615 10.85 8.66 4.92
C GLU A 615 11.20 9.03 6.37
N LEU A 616 10.63 10.12 6.90
CA LEU A 616 10.79 10.52 8.30
C LEU A 616 10.20 9.47 9.27
N GLU A 617 9.06 8.87 8.92
CA GLU A 617 8.44 7.75 9.65
C GLU A 617 9.33 6.49 9.68
N GLU A 618 10.10 6.26 8.62
CA GLU A 618 11.01 5.11 8.42
C GLU A 618 12.46 5.36 8.88
N GLY A 619 12.76 6.52 9.48
CA GLY A 619 14.10 6.86 9.97
C GLY A 619 15.10 7.27 8.89
N ARG A 620 14.62 7.74 7.73
CA ARG A 620 15.38 8.35 6.62
C ARG A 620 15.03 9.85 6.49
N GLY A 621 15.35 10.45 5.33
CA GLY A 621 15.02 11.85 5.03
C GLY A 621 16.09 12.86 5.46
N TRP A 622 15.89 14.13 5.08
CA TRP A 622 16.90 15.19 5.15
C TRP A 622 17.44 15.47 6.57
N ILE A 623 16.66 15.24 7.62
CA ILE A 623 17.09 15.42 9.03
C ILE A 623 18.09 14.34 9.47
N GLN A 624 18.09 13.16 8.83
CA GLN A 624 19.01 12.06 9.15
C GLN A 624 20.33 12.19 8.39
N GLU A 625 20.30 12.77 7.17
CA GLU A 625 21.43 12.82 6.23
C GLU A 625 22.07 14.22 6.10
N GLY A 626 21.37 15.28 6.50
CA GLY A 626 21.80 16.67 6.41
C GLY A 626 22.88 17.06 7.42
N LYS A 627 23.65 18.10 7.08
CA LYS A 627 24.78 18.59 7.87
C LYS A 627 24.58 20.05 8.25
N THR A 628 24.93 20.40 9.48
CA THR A 628 24.91 21.79 9.93
C THR A 628 26.18 22.53 9.49
N ASP A 629 26.23 23.85 9.67
CA ASP A 629 27.38 24.70 9.26
C ASP A 629 28.73 24.22 9.82
N ASP A 630 28.73 23.67 11.04
CA ASP A 630 29.91 23.07 11.68
C ASP A 630 30.42 21.79 10.96
N GLY A 631 29.73 21.34 9.91
CA GLY A 631 30.02 20.13 9.14
C GLY A 631 29.52 18.82 9.78
N TRP A 632 28.86 18.90 10.95
CA TRP A 632 28.32 17.73 11.65
C TRP A 632 26.97 17.31 11.07
N GLU A 633 26.76 16.00 10.95
CA GLU A 633 25.43 15.45 10.66
C GLU A 633 24.45 15.80 11.79
N VAL A 634 23.25 16.26 11.45
CA VAL A 634 22.19 16.63 12.41
C VAL A 634 21.90 15.48 13.39
N LYS A 635 21.87 14.24 12.87
CA LYS A 635 21.77 12.98 13.64
C LYS A 635 22.81 12.85 14.76
N LYS A 636 24.05 13.28 14.53
CA LYS A 636 25.17 13.19 15.48
C LYS A 636 25.23 14.39 16.42
N LYS A 637 24.84 15.59 15.96
CA LYS A 637 24.83 16.80 16.80
C LYS A 637 23.66 16.83 17.79
N TYR A 638 22.52 16.24 17.43
CA TYR A 638 21.28 16.27 18.22
C TYR A 638 20.68 14.89 18.52
N GLU A 639 21.52 13.86 18.67
CA GLU A 639 21.12 12.46 18.92
C GLU A 639 20.01 12.32 19.98
N SER A 640 20.15 12.99 21.13
CA SER A 640 19.18 12.94 22.25
C SER A 640 17.87 13.70 22.03
N ARG A 641 17.67 14.33 20.86
CA ARG A 641 16.48 15.10 20.47
C ARG A 641 16.02 14.82 19.04
N LEU A 642 16.63 13.82 18.39
CA LEU A 642 16.41 13.52 16.97
C LEU A 642 14.95 13.18 16.68
N ASP A 643 14.33 12.36 17.52
CA ASP A 643 12.94 11.94 17.38
C ASP A 643 11.97 13.12 17.43
N GLU A 644 12.21 14.09 18.31
CA GLU A 644 11.38 15.30 18.44
C GLU A 644 11.60 16.28 17.26
N LEU A 645 12.80 16.31 16.68
CA LEU A 645 13.10 17.09 15.46
C LEU A 645 12.44 16.47 14.22
N VAL A 646 12.49 15.15 14.09
CA VAL A 646 11.80 14.38 13.04
C VAL A 646 10.28 14.53 13.17
N GLU A 647 9.75 14.45 14.38
CA GLU A 647 8.33 14.69 14.67
C GLU A 647 7.92 16.13 14.29
N ARG A 648 8.67 17.15 14.69
CA ARG A 648 8.38 18.56 14.35
C ARG A 648 8.27 18.78 12.84
N GLU A 649 9.19 18.19 12.06
CA GLU A 649 9.19 18.30 10.59
C GLU A 649 8.06 17.51 9.94
N ALA A 650 7.78 16.29 10.41
CA ALA A 650 6.65 15.50 9.94
C ALA A 650 5.30 16.19 10.23
N VAL A 651 5.18 16.86 11.39
CA VAL A 651 4.03 17.72 11.74
C VAL A 651 3.94 18.94 10.82
N ARG A 652 5.06 19.65 10.57
CA ARG A 652 5.10 20.80 9.66
C ARG A 652 4.62 20.42 8.26
N LEU A 653 5.13 19.32 7.70
CA LEU A 653 4.74 18.83 6.37
C LEU A 653 3.29 18.34 6.33
N GLY A 654 2.85 17.60 7.36
CA GLY A 654 1.50 17.07 7.46
C GLY A 654 0.43 18.16 7.57
N GLU A 655 0.64 19.19 8.41
CA GLU A 655 -0.28 20.32 8.49
C GLU A 655 -0.24 21.19 7.22
N ALA A 656 0.94 21.49 6.67
CA ALA A 656 1.06 22.36 5.49
C ALA A 656 0.37 21.78 4.25
N TYR A 657 0.56 20.49 3.97
CA TYR A 657 0.04 19.84 2.76
C TYR A 657 -1.24 19.02 2.99
N GLN A 658 -1.76 18.99 4.22
CA GLN A 658 -2.93 18.20 4.63
C GLN A 658 -2.73 16.70 4.36
N VAL A 659 -1.63 16.16 4.89
CA VAL A 659 -1.22 14.76 4.75
C VAL A 659 -1.11 14.10 6.14
N ALA A 660 -1.82 12.99 6.33
CA ALA A 660 -1.78 12.23 7.59
C ALA A 660 -0.54 11.32 7.72
N GLY A 661 -0.23 10.93 8.95
CA GLY A 661 0.94 10.11 9.28
C GLY A 661 0.97 9.64 10.73
N LYS A 662 2.13 9.15 11.18
CA LYS A 662 2.39 8.65 12.54
C LYS A 662 2.08 9.68 13.63
N TRP A 663 2.44 10.95 13.37
CA TRP A 663 2.29 12.10 14.27
C TRP A 663 1.16 13.08 13.89
N CYS A 664 0.51 12.87 12.73
CA CYS A 664 -0.48 13.77 12.14
C CYS A 664 -1.84 13.09 11.98
N SER A 665 -2.89 13.71 12.50
CA SER A 665 -4.25 13.17 12.50
C SER A 665 -5.26 14.26 12.10
N PHE A 666 -6.35 13.89 11.44
CA PHE A 666 -7.38 14.89 11.11
C PHE A 666 -8.22 15.25 12.34
N VAL A 667 -8.72 16.49 12.37
CA VAL A 667 -9.66 17.02 13.35
C VAL A 667 -10.95 17.35 12.62
N ALA A 668 -12.10 16.91 13.15
CA ALA A 668 -13.38 17.31 12.61
C ALA A 668 -13.73 18.75 13.02
N VAL A 669 -13.64 19.69 12.08
CA VAL A 669 -14.21 21.03 12.23
C VAL A 669 -15.66 21.00 11.74
N SER A 670 -16.58 21.54 12.55
CA SER A 670 -17.98 21.70 12.15
C SER A 670 -18.09 22.82 11.12
N ALA A 671 -18.69 22.53 9.95
CA ALA A 671 -18.83 23.50 8.87
C ALA A 671 -19.72 24.73 9.21
N ASN A 672 -20.44 24.68 10.34
CA ASN A 672 -21.32 25.73 10.83
C ASN A 672 -20.70 26.59 11.96
N ASP A 673 -19.47 26.28 12.40
CA ASP A 673 -18.90 26.91 13.60
C ASP A 673 -18.20 28.25 13.29
N THR A 674 -18.79 29.34 13.80
CA THR A 674 -18.26 30.70 13.64
C THR A 674 -17.15 31.07 14.63
N HIS A 675 -16.71 30.14 15.49
CA HIS A 675 -15.66 30.37 16.50
C HIS A 675 -14.27 29.86 16.11
N ALA A 676 -14.09 29.25 14.93
CA ALA A 676 -12.77 28.88 14.42
C ALA A 676 -11.89 30.12 14.16
N GLU A 677 -10.58 30.03 14.42
CA GLU A 677 -9.66 31.17 14.23
C GLU A 677 -9.41 31.46 12.74
N PRO A 678 -9.02 32.68 12.35
CA PRO A 678 -8.96 33.12 10.94
C PRO A 678 -7.91 32.40 10.05
N LEU A 679 -7.25 31.36 10.55
CA LEU A 679 -6.50 30.38 9.77
C LEU A 679 -7.41 29.29 9.18
N ASP A 680 -8.37 28.78 9.96
CA ASP A 680 -9.18 27.61 9.60
C ASP A 680 -10.18 27.90 8.46
N ALA A 681 -10.64 29.14 8.36
CA ALA A 681 -11.52 29.61 7.28
C ALA A 681 -10.86 29.55 5.88
N LYS A 682 -9.53 29.45 5.79
CA LYS A 682 -8.80 29.33 4.50
C LYS A 682 -8.74 27.89 4.02
N VAL A 683 -8.51 26.92 4.92
CA VAL A 683 -8.44 25.49 4.58
C VAL A 683 -9.74 25.01 3.92
N ALA A 684 -10.87 25.62 4.27
CA ALA A 684 -12.19 25.28 3.75
C ALA A 684 -12.38 25.47 2.23
N SER A 685 -11.59 26.32 1.55
CA SER A 685 -11.70 26.57 0.09
C SER A 685 -10.96 25.56 -0.79
N LEU A 686 -9.99 24.82 -0.26
CA LEU A 686 -9.14 23.88 -0.99
C LEU A 686 -9.90 22.78 -1.76
N HIS A 687 -11.14 22.47 -1.35
CA HIS A 687 -11.95 21.38 -1.91
C HIS A 687 -13.09 21.82 -2.86
N ASP A 688 -13.35 23.13 -3.02
CA ASP A 688 -14.54 23.63 -3.74
C ASP A 688 -14.25 24.08 -5.18
N THR A 689 -13.00 24.50 -5.46
CA THR A 689 -12.60 25.06 -6.76
C THR A 689 -12.55 24.04 -7.90
N THR A 690 -12.36 22.76 -7.60
CA THR A 690 -12.34 21.65 -8.57
C THR A 690 -13.65 20.86 -8.66
N ASN A 691 -14.65 21.17 -7.82
CA ASN A 691 -15.62 20.18 -7.36
C ASN A 691 -17.10 20.61 -7.53
N ARG A 692 -17.38 21.52 -8.47
CA ARG A 692 -18.74 22.02 -8.73
C ARG A 692 -19.62 20.98 -9.42
N PHE A 693 -20.40 20.24 -8.63
CA PHE A 693 -21.54 19.47 -9.11
C PHE A 693 -22.85 20.06 -8.59
N VAL A 694 -23.90 20.08 -9.43
CA VAL A 694 -25.21 20.65 -9.07
C VAL A 694 -26.08 19.57 -8.40
N PRO A 695 -26.73 19.83 -7.25
CA PRO A 695 -27.58 18.84 -6.60
C PRO A 695 -28.80 18.51 -7.48
N PHE A 696 -28.96 17.24 -7.83
CA PHE A 696 -30.08 16.77 -8.65
C PHE A 696 -31.36 16.66 -7.81
N GLY A 697 -32.38 17.43 -8.19
CA GLY A 697 -33.69 17.45 -7.53
C GLY A 697 -34.50 16.16 -7.74
N THR A 698 -35.46 15.92 -6.86
CA THR A 698 -36.35 14.75 -6.89
C THR A 698 -37.16 14.65 -8.18
N ALA A 699 -37.29 13.42 -8.69
CA ALA A 699 -38.02 13.15 -9.93
C ALA A 699 -39.53 13.39 -9.80
N ALA A 700 -40.11 14.03 -10.83
CA ALA A 700 -41.55 14.12 -11.06
C ALA A 700 -41.89 13.53 -12.45
N SER A 701 -43.12 13.04 -12.62
CA SER A 701 -43.45 12.08 -13.68
C SER A 701 -43.97 12.67 -15.00
N SER A 702 -43.61 11.98 -16.10
CA SER A 702 -44.37 11.82 -17.37
C SER A 702 -44.64 13.03 -18.27
N VAL A 703 -44.30 12.90 -19.57
CA VAL A 703 -45.23 12.77 -20.73
C VAL A 703 -44.42 12.81 -22.05
N GLY A 704 -44.94 12.20 -23.13
CA GLY A 704 -44.23 11.86 -24.36
C GLY A 704 -43.71 13.00 -25.29
N PRO A 705 -42.98 12.63 -26.35
CA PRO A 705 -42.27 13.56 -27.25
C PRO A 705 -43.13 14.12 -28.38
N PRO A 706 -42.74 15.29 -28.92
CA PRO A 706 -42.78 15.50 -30.38
C PRO A 706 -41.52 16.19 -30.95
N ALA A 707 -41.48 16.36 -32.28
CA ALA A 707 -40.29 16.74 -33.05
C ALA A 707 -40.12 18.25 -33.35
N TYR A 708 -38.90 18.62 -33.76
CA TYR A 708 -38.49 19.75 -34.62
C TYR A 708 -39.46 20.93 -34.85
N ALA A 709 -39.05 22.15 -34.45
CA ALA A 709 -39.18 23.36 -35.30
C ALA A 709 -38.29 24.55 -34.86
N MET A 710 -37.92 25.35 -35.86
CA MET A 710 -37.06 26.54 -35.85
C MET A 710 -37.54 27.75 -35.00
N ALA A 711 -36.61 28.35 -34.25
CA ALA A 711 -36.17 29.76 -34.27
C ALA A 711 -37.12 30.98 -34.08
N VAL A 712 -36.60 31.95 -33.30
CA VAL A 712 -36.71 33.45 -33.46
C VAL A 712 -38.02 34.13 -32.92
N PRO A 713 -37.93 35.33 -32.26
CA PRO A 713 -38.45 35.42 -30.88
C PRO A 713 -39.55 36.49 -30.53
N PRO A 714 -39.34 37.60 -29.77
CA PRO A 714 -40.34 38.16 -28.82
C PRO A 714 -41.08 39.40 -29.41
N PRO A 715 -41.89 40.23 -28.68
CA PRO A 715 -42.05 40.37 -27.23
C PRO A 715 -43.47 40.76 -26.70
N SER A 716 -43.49 41.29 -25.46
CA SER A 716 -44.41 42.31 -24.88
C SER A 716 -45.39 41.88 -23.77
N ALA A 717 -45.49 42.77 -22.77
CA ALA A 717 -46.47 42.83 -21.68
C ALA A 717 -47.50 43.97 -21.99
N PRO A 718 -48.39 44.49 -21.10
CA PRO A 718 -48.52 44.33 -19.64
C PRO A 718 -49.99 44.29 -19.11
N ALA A 719 -50.20 44.73 -17.86
CA ALA A 719 -51.45 45.29 -17.29
C ALA A 719 -52.63 44.34 -16.91
N THR A 720 -53.53 44.64 -15.95
CA THR A 720 -53.40 45.10 -14.52
C THR A 720 -54.78 45.11 -13.81
N LYS A 721 -54.77 45.01 -12.46
CA LYS A 721 -55.69 45.65 -11.46
C LYS A 721 -57.07 45.03 -11.08
N TYR A 722 -57.45 45.39 -9.82
CA TYR A 722 -58.71 45.21 -9.07
C TYR A 722 -59.06 43.75 -8.67
N GLY A 723 -59.54 43.43 -7.48
CA GLY A 723 -59.82 44.15 -6.19
C GLY A 723 -60.68 43.22 -5.30
N ALA A 724 -61.02 43.41 -4.02
CA ALA A 724 -60.64 44.26 -2.89
C ALA A 724 -61.66 43.91 -1.76
N LEU A 725 -61.25 43.82 -0.48
CA LEU A 725 -62.12 43.83 0.74
C LEU A 725 -63.07 42.60 0.98
N SER A 726 -63.50 42.20 2.20
CA SER A 726 -63.09 42.57 3.58
C SER A 726 -63.70 41.70 4.73
N SER A 727 -62.89 41.41 5.76
CA SER A 727 -63.19 41.52 7.22
C SER A 727 -64.07 40.51 8.03
N LEU A 728 -63.82 40.51 9.37
CA LEU A 728 -64.58 39.96 10.53
C LEU A 728 -64.51 38.42 10.74
N PHE A 729 -64.25 37.82 11.92
CA PHE A 729 -63.87 38.20 13.33
C PHE A 729 -62.86 37.13 13.88
N GLY A 730 -62.24 37.13 15.09
CA GLY A 730 -62.26 37.97 16.31
C GLY A 730 -60.84 38.01 16.97
N GLY A 731 -60.56 38.00 18.28
CA GLY A 731 -61.36 37.95 19.53
C GLY A 731 -60.90 36.82 20.49
N ALA A 732 -59.73 36.87 21.17
CA ALA A 732 -59.42 37.52 22.48
C ALA A 732 -59.88 36.71 23.73
N ASP A 733 -59.24 36.70 24.92
CA ASP A 733 -58.15 37.53 25.48
C ASP A 733 -57.43 36.89 26.71
N ALA A 734 -56.26 37.44 27.10
CA ALA A 734 -55.70 37.70 28.45
C ALA A 734 -55.67 36.67 29.64
N ARG A 735 -54.76 36.72 30.67
CA ARG A 735 -53.43 37.38 30.93
C ARG A 735 -52.82 36.92 32.31
N HIS A 736 -51.57 37.33 32.57
CA HIS A 736 -50.94 37.72 33.88
C HIS A 736 -50.31 36.69 34.88
N SER A 737 -48.99 36.88 35.13
CA SER A 737 -48.18 36.84 36.39
C SER A 737 -48.29 35.70 37.44
N GLY A 738 -47.25 35.30 38.18
CA GLY A 738 -45.81 35.66 38.16
C GLY A 738 -45.11 35.67 39.56
N VAL A 739 -43.76 35.65 39.56
CA VAL A 739 -42.82 36.03 40.68
C VAL A 739 -42.53 35.03 41.83
N ALA A 740 -41.25 35.03 42.28
CA ALA A 740 -40.64 34.59 43.57
C ALA A 740 -40.06 33.16 43.76
N ARG A 741 -38.72 33.11 44.00
CA ARG A 741 -37.96 32.67 45.21
C ARG A 741 -38.55 31.55 46.11
N SER A 742 -37.78 30.66 46.77
CA SER A 742 -36.31 30.39 46.87
C SER A 742 -36.05 29.17 47.79
N SER A 743 -34.79 28.70 47.92
CA SER A 743 -34.29 27.83 49.03
C SER A 743 -34.72 26.34 48.99
N ALA A 744 -34.01 25.35 49.57
CA ALA A 744 -32.60 25.20 49.96
C ALA A 744 -32.25 23.69 50.21
N THR A 745 -30.97 23.41 50.44
CA THR A 745 -30.30 22.16 50.86
C THR A 745 -31.04 21.20 51.83
N SER A 746 -30.91 19.87 51.67
CA SER A 746 -30.02 19.02 52.54
C SER A 746 -30.16 17.48 52.42
N LEU A 747 -28.98 16.82 52.39
CA LEU A 747 -28.53 15.61 53.14
C LEU A 747 -29.36 14.30 53.24
N PHE A 748 -28.72 13.20 52.78
CA PHE A 748 -28.60 11.84 53.37
C PHE A 748 -29.81 10.94 53.72
N SER A 749 -29.73 9.66 53.33
CA SER A 749 -29.74 8.45 54.21
C SER A 749 -30.45 7.22 53.62
N MET A 750 -29.88 6.04 53.88
CA MET A 750 -30.32 4.68 53.51
C MET A 750 -31.69 4.25 54.11
N GLY A 751 -32.31 3.17 53.58
CA GLY A 751 -33.40 2.50 54.34
C GLY A 751 -34.14 1.26 53.79
N VAL A 752 -33.47 0.10 53.63
CA VAL A 752 -33.99 -1.28 53.89
C VAL A 752 -35.13 -1.91 53.02
N ASN A 753 -34.91 -3.21 52.73
CA ASN A 753 -35.76 -4.21 52.05
C ASN A 753 -37.19 -4.44 52.59
N ALA A 754 -38.07 -4.97 51.72
CA ALA A 754 -38.97 -6.10 52.02
C ALA A 754 -39.24 -6.93 50.73
N SER A 755 -39.50 -8.24 50.82
CA SER A 755 -39.62 -9.11 49.62
C SER A 755 -40.48 -10.38 49.80
N ARG A 756 -41.08 -10.86 48.68
CA ARG A 756 -41.81 -12.15 48.50
C ARG A 756 -43.16 -12.29 49.27
N PRO A 757 -44.09 -13.22 48.89
CA PRO A 757 -43.90 -14.58 48.35
C PRO A 757 -44.60 -14.93 47.00
N ALA A 758 -44.62 -16.23 46.65
CA ALA A 758 -45.12 -16.92 45.43
C ALA A 758 -45.36 -18.42 45.79
N PRO A 759 -45.60 -19.41 44.87
CA PRO A 759 -45.99 -19.43 43.45
C PRO A 759 -47.48 -19.90 43.32
N PRO A 760 -47.99 -20.96 42.60
CA PRO A 760 -47.51 -21.95 41.60
C PRO A 760 -47.96 -21.63 40.14
N GLY A 761 -47.81 -22.46 39.08
CA GLY A 761 -47.01 -23.68 38.82
C GLY A 761 -47.50 -24.48 37.57
N PHE A 762 -46.75 -25.54 37.17
CA PHE A 762 -47.08 -26.60 36.16
C PHE A 762 -47.05 -26.20 34.65
N VAL A 763 -46.47 -26.92 33.65
CA VAL A 763 -45.65 -28.17 33.52
C VAL A 763 -44.69 -28.11 32.29
N GLN A 764 -43.56 -28.83 32.32
CA GLN A 764 -42.85 -29.40 31.15
C GLN A 764 -42.26 -30.80 31.49
N PRO A 765 -42.07 -31.72 30.51
CA PRO A 765 -41.20 -32.91 30.62
C PRO A 765 -39.88 -32.73 29.82
N GLN A 766 -38.68 -33.09 30.32
CA GLN A 766 -38.06 -34.42 30.60
C GLN A 766 -37.48 -35.08 29.31
N PHE A 767 -36.29 -35.72 29.25
CA PHE A 767 -35.32 -36.29 30.22
C PHE A 767 -33.87 -35.78 29.94
N GLN A 768 -32.78 -36.56 30.13
CA GLN A 768 -31.98 -36.75 31.37
C GLN A 768 -30.59 -37.36 31.01
N MET A 769 -29.60 -37.32 31.92
CA MET A 769 -28.28 -37.98 31.83
C MET A 769 -27.83 -38.42 33.24
N ASP A 770 -27.12 -39.56 33.41
CA ASP A 770 -26.64 -40.01 34.73
C ASP A 770 -25.29 -40.78 34.72
N CYS A 771 -24.49 -40.45 35.74
CA CYS A 771 -23.26 -40.98 36.36
C CYS A 771 -22.52 -42.28 35.92
N ALA A 772 -21.25 -42.08 35.53
CA ALA A 772 -20.01 -42.42 36.27
C ALA A 772 -19.69 -43.84 36.83
N ALA A 773 -18.53 -44.39 36.39
CA ALA A 773 -17.67 -45.40 37.02
C ALA A 773 -16.28 -45.41 36.29
N GLN A 774 -15.11 -45.82 36.81
CA GLN A 774 -14.61 -46.11 38.17
C GLN A 774 -13.05 -46.06 38.18
N MET A 775 -12.37 -46.22 39.34
CA MET A 775 -10.90 -46.30 39.49
C MET A 775 -10.49 -47.33 40.57
N PRO A 776 -9.36 -48.04 40.44
CA PRO A 776 -8.64 -48.68 41.53
C PRO A 776 -7.29 -47.98 41.84
N LEU A 777 -6.79 -48.14 43.07
CA LEU A 777 -5.46 -47.70 43.51
C LEU A 777 -4.47 -48.88 43.52
N GLY A 778 -3.19 -48.57 43.32
CA GLY A 778 -2.04 -49.41 43.61
C GLY A 778 -0.85 -48.51 43.97
N SER A 779 -0.03 -48.93 44.93
CA SER A 779 1.09 -48.15 45.48
C SER A 779 2.42 -48.85 45.19
N ASP A 780 3.53 -48.10 45.24
CA ASP A 780 4.63 -48.25 46.22
C ASP A 780 5.77 -47.28 45.81
N GLU A 781 6.90 -47.31 46.53
CA GLU A 781 7.90 -46.22 46.61
C GLU A 781 9.22 -46.51 45.84
N ASP A 782 10.22 -45.65 46.06
CA ASP A 782 11.68 -45.80 45.85
C ASP A 782 12.37 -45.11 44.64
N GLU A 783 13.71 -45.04 44.72
CA GLU A 783 14.54 -43.87 44.37
C GLU A 783 15.55 -44.12 43.20
N ASP A 784 15.96 -43.00 42.58
CA ASP A 784 17.31 -42.63 42.06
C ASP A 784 18.05 -43.38 40.91
N ASP A 785 19.05 -42.63 40.42
CA ASP A 785 20.24 -42.92 39.61
C ASP A 785 20.19 -43.06 38.05
N ASP A 786 21.27 -42.54 37.45
CA ASP A 786 21.58 -42.43 36.03
C ASP A 786 22.07 -43.76 35.40
N GLU A 787 21.98 -43.92 34.07
CA GLU A 787 23.18 -43.99 33.20
C GLU A 787 22.85 -44.07 31.68
N ASP A 788 23.92 -44.14 30.87
CA ASP A 788 24.02 -43.75 29.47
C ASP A 788 23.77 -44.88 28.43
N MET A 789 23.58 -44.49 27.16
CA MET A 789 23.85 -45.24 25.91
C MET A 789 23.50 -46.75 25.79
N GLY A 790 22.51 -47.09 24.94
CA GLY A 790 22.23 -48.46 24.49
C GLY A 790 21.84 -48.62 23.01
N PHE A 791 22.81 -48.77 22.11
CA PHE A 791 22.57 -49.04 20.68
C PHE A 791 22.29 -50.54 20.44
N ALA A 792 21.10 -50.91 19.95
CA ALA A 792 20.82 -52.25 19.43
C ALA A 792 19.73 -52.26 18.34
N LEU A 793 19.96 -53.03 17.27
CA LEU A 793 19.05 -53.26 16.15
C LEU A 793 17.94 -54.26 16.53
N CYS A 794 16.74 -54.06 16.00
CA CYS A 794 15.70 -55.09 15.84
C CYS A 794 14.92 -54.81 14.54
N ASP A 795 15.06 -55.69 13.55
CA ASP A 795 14.26 -55.68 12.32
C ASP A 795 12.90 -56.39 12.53
N ASP A 796 12.00 -56.22 11.56
CA ASP A 796 10.77 -57.01 11.31
C ASP A 796 9.76 -57.19 12.47
N PHE A 797 8.61 -56.50 12.40
CA PHE A 797 7.46 -57.09 11.67
C PHE A 797 6.22 -56.19 11.53
N ASN A 798 5.60 -56.32 10.34
CA ASN A 798 4.17 -56.26 10.02
C ASN A 798 3.55 -54.94 9.50
N ASP A 799 2.99 -55.06 8.29
CA ASP A 799 2.21 -54.07 7.54
C ASP A 799 0.86 -53.67 8.19
N HIS A 800 0.16 -52.76 7.50
CA HIS A 800 -1.23 -52.26 7.67
C HIS A 800 -1.39 -50.78 8.08
N ALA A 801 -0.51 -49.90 7.58
CA ALA A 801 -0.89 -48.50 7.38
C ALA A 801 -1.80 -48.37 6.12
N PRO A 802 -2.87 -47.56 6.13
CA PRO A 802 -3.69 -47.33 4.95
C PRO A 802 -2.89 -46.54 3.90
N GLN A 803 -2.85 -47.04 2.66
CA GLN A 803 -2.22 -46.31 1.55
C GLN A 803 -3.08 -45.12 1.14
N VAL A 804 -2.75 -43.94 1.66
CA VAL A 804 -3.10 -42.66 1.05
C VAL A 804 -2.16 -42.49 -0.14
N GLU A 805 -2.70 -42.33 -1.35
CA GLU A 805 -1.89 -42.15 -2.55
C GLU A 805 -0.96 -40.92 -2.42
N PRO A 806 0.29 -40.98 -2.92
CA PRO A 806 1.19 -39.84 -2.90
C PRO A 806 0.60 -38.69 -3.72
N ALA A 807 0.59 -37.49 -3.13
CA ALA A 807 0.03 -36.29 -3.76
C ALA A 807 0.64 -36.06 -5.16
N ALA A 808 -0.23 -35.71 -6.11
CA ALA A 808 0.00 -35.88 -7.54
C ALA A 808 1.35 -35.33 -8.07
N SER A 809 2.25 -36.25 -8.43
CA SER A 809 3.36 -35.99 -9.33
C SER A 809 2.99 -36.34 -10.78
N ASP A 810 3.36 -35.46 -11.70
CA ASP A 810 3.45 -35.68 -13.15
C ASP A 810 2.14 -36.12 -13.88
N LYS A 811 0.98 -35.60 -13.47
CA LYS A 811 -0.26 -35.65 -14.25
C LYS A 811 -0.74 -34.25 -14.64
N ASP A 812 -1.34 -34.18 -15.82
CA ASP A 812 -2.12 -33.06 -16.38
C ASP A 812 -1.35 -31.73 -16.57
N ILE A 813 -0.24 -31.81 -17.31
CA ILE A 813 0.10 -30.71 -18.24
C ILE A 813 -0.87 -30.83 -19.43
N ASP A 814 -1.79 -29.87 -19.57
CA ASP A 814 -2.70 -29.81 -20.72
C ASP A 814 -1.93 -29.51 -22.01
N VAL A 815 -1.77 -30.53 -22.85
CA VAL A 815 -1.05 -30.45 -24.14
C VAL A 815 -1.91 -29.80 -25.23
N ASP A 816 -3.23 -29.77 -25.07
CA ASP A 816 -4.18 -29.12 -25.99
C ASP A 816 -4.53 -27.67 -25.54
N SER A 817 -3.85 -27.18 -24.50
CA SER A 817 -4.01 -25.82 -23.96
C SER A 817 -3.78 -24.75 -25.02
N LYS A 818 -4.85 -24.02 -25.35
CA LYS A 818 -4.79 -22.81 -26.20
C LYS A 818 -4.14 -21.60 -25.51
N ASN A 819 -3.78 -21.71 -24.23
CA ASN A 819 -3.09 -20.65 -23.50
C ASN A 819 -1.58 -20.72 -23.73
N ALA A 820 -1.04 -19.72 -24.44
CA ALA A 820 0.39 -19.59 -24.73
C ALA A 820 1.27 -19.60 -23.47
N ALA A 821 0.83 -18.96 -22.38
CA ALA A 821 1.57 -18.93 -21.12
C ALA A 821 1.73 -20.33 -20.50
N ALA A 822 0.69 -21.17 -20.57
CA ALA A 822 0.74 -22.53 -20.04
C ALA A 822 1.65 -23.44 -20.87
N VAL A 823 1.61 -23.32 -22.21
CA VAL A 823 2.54 -24.02 -23.11
C VAL A 823 3.98 -23.56 -22.85
N LEU A 824 4.21 -22.25 -22.70
CA LEU A 824 5.53 -21.69 -22.40
C LEU A 824 6.08 -22.23 -21.06
N ARG A 825 5.26 -22.21 -20.00
CA ARG A 825 5.58 -22.78 -18.69
C ARG A 825 5.86 -24.29 -18.76
N ALA A 826 5.17 -25.03 -19.61
CA ALA A 826 5.45 -26.46 -19.84
C ALA A 826 6.81 -26.66 -20.52
N VAL A 827 7.12 -25.90 -21.58
CA VAL A 827 8.41 -25.96 -22.28
C VAL A 827 9.56 -25.56 -21.34
N ILE A 828 9.43 -24.48 -20.58
CA ILE A 828 10.43 -24.07 -19.57
C ILE A 828 10.63 -25.18 -18.53
N ASN A 829 9.55 -25.86 -18.10
CA ASN A 829 9.67 -26.95 -17.13
C ASN A 829 10.40 -28.19 -17.65
N LEU A 830 10.42 -28.42 -18.96
CA LEU A 830 11.17 -29.50 -19.63
C LEU A 830 12.67 -29.18 -19.84
N GLN A 831 13.14 -27.98 -19.47
CA GLN A 831 14.58 -27.66 -19.55
C GLN A 831 15.37 -28.47 -18.51
N THR A 832 16.49 -29.04 -18.94
CA THR A 832 17.44 -29.74 -18.06
C THR A 832 18.29 -28.75 -17.24
N PHE A 833 18.91 -29.20 -16.14
CA PHE A 833 19.76 -28.34 -15.32
C PHE A 833 20.85 -27.59 -16.12
N PRO A 834 21.58 -28.22 -17.07
CA PRO A 834 22.58 -27.52 -17.88
C PRO A 834 22.02 -26.48 -18.88
N GLY A 835 20.71 -26.44 -19.10
CA GLY A 835 20.05 -25.44 -19.96
C GLY A 835 19.52 -25.95 -21.30
N TYR A 836 19.72 -27.22 -21.66
CA TYR A 836 19.25 -27.79 -22.93
C TYR A 836 17.90 -28.51 -22.78
N TRP A 837 17.24 -28.78 -23.90
CA TRP A 837 16.09 -29.66 -23.98
C TRP A 837 16.44 -30.98 -24.66
N ARG A 838 15.88 -32.08 -24.15
CA ARG A 838 15.97 -33.39 -24.80
C ARG A 838 14.97 -33.50 -25.94
N TRP A 839 15.28 -34.33 -26.93
CA TRP A 839 14.32 -34.68 -27.97
C TRP A 839 13.24 -35.59 -27.37
N ASP A 840 12.01 -35.08 -27.27
CA ASP A 840 10.85 -35.73 -26.66
C ASP A 840 9.60 -35.42 -27.51
N GLU A 841 8.74 -36.41 -27.74
CA GLU A 841 7.43 -36.20 -28.38
C GLU A 841 6.57 -35.19 -27.62
N LYS A 842 6.63 -35.15 -26.28
CA LYS A 842 5.88 -34.20 -25.46
C LYS A 842 6.31 -32.76 -25.76
N LEU A 843 7.62 -32.53 -25.89
CA LEU A 843 8.18 -31.23 -26.27
C LEU A 843 7.78 -30.84 -27.70
N MET A 844 7.91 -31.76 -28.66
CA MET A 844 7.62 -31.49 -30.08
C MET A 844 6.13 -31.22 -30.34
N ARG A 845 5.23 -31.82 -29.55
CA ARG A 845 3.80 -31.48 -29.56
C ARG A 845 3.55 -30.07 -29.00
N LEU A 846 4.15 -29.72 -27.87
CA LEU A 846 4.00 -28.40 -27.23
C LEU A 846 4.47 -27.23 -28.12
N ILE A 847 5.60 -27.38 -28.83
CA ILE A 847 6.09 -26.33 -29.74
C ILE A 847 5.42 -26.33 -31.13
N GLY A 848 4.54 -27.31 -31.41
CA GLY A 848 3.86 -27.44 -32.69
C GLY A 848 4.81 -27.84 -33.83
N SER A 849 5.38 -29.05 -33.73
CA SER A 849 6.43 -29.57 -34.62
C SER A 849 6.26 -29.24 -36.12
N PRO A 850 7.22 -28.53 -36.73
CA PRO A 850 7.40 -28.51 -38.17
C PRO A 850 8.04 -29.81 -38.67
N GLU A 851 8.08 -30.01 -40.00
CA GLU A 851 8.82 -31.10 -40.65
C GLU A 851 10.33 -30.79 -40.62
N TYR A 852 11.03 -31.28 -39.60
CA TYR A 852 12.46 -30.99 -39.38
C TYR A 852 13.35 -32.18 -39.77
N ASP A 853 13.99 -32.10 -40.93
CA ASP A 853 14.80 -33.17 -41.57
C ASP A 853 16.23 -33.30 -40.96
N SER A 854 16.42 -32.92 -39.70
CA SER A 854 17.70 -33.03 -38.99
C SER A 854 17.82 -34.32 -38.17
N LYS A 855 18.99 -34.52 -37.54
CA LYS A 855 19.15 -35.51 -36.48
C LYS A 855 18.27 -35.14 -35.28
N GLN A 856 17.63 -36.15 -34.70
CA GLN A 856 16.85 -36.02 -33.47
C GLN A 856 17.78 -36.01 -32.24
N ASP A 857 18.48 -34.88 -32.03
CA ASP A 857 19.46 -34.68 -30.97
C ASP A 857 19.16 -33.46 -30.08
N GLU A 858 19.82 -33.40 -28.91
CA GLU A 858 19.62 -32.35 -27.89
C GLU A 858 19.97 -30.95 -28.43
N THR A 859 20.95 -30.87 -29.33
CA THR A 859 21.29 -29.66 -30.09
C THR A 859 20.14 -29.19 -30.99
N SER A 860 19.54 -30.08 -31.77
CA SER A 860 18.42 -29.78 -32.66
C SER A 860 17.15 -29.40 -31.88
N ALA A 861 16.83 -30.15 -30.81
CA ALA A 861 15.71 -29.84 -29.93
C ALA A 861 15.86 -28.45 -29.27
N THR A 862 17.05 -28.14 -28.74
CA THR A 862 17.33 -26.84 -28.10
C THR A 862 17.27 -25.69 -29.09
N THR A 863 17.78 -25.88 -30.32
CA THR A 863 17.72 -24.87 -31.38
C THR A 863 16.27 -24.60 -31.83
N LEU A 864 15.44 -25.65 -31.96
CA LEU A 864 14.01 -25.52 -32.26
C LEU A 864 13.25 -24.74 -31.18
N VAL A 865 13.50 -25.03 -29.89
CA VAL A 865 12.87 -24.30 -28.78
C VAL A 865 13.27 -22.81 -28.78
N LEU A 866 14.53 -22.49 -29.07
CA LEU A 866 14.98 -21.10 -29.21
C LEU A 866 14.31 -20.37 -30.38
N ALA A 867 14.20 -21.00 -31.55
CA ALA A 867 13.50 -20.41 -32.70
C ALA A 867 11.99 -20.23 -32.44
N TYR A 868 11.35 -21.20 -31.76
CA TYR A 868 9.97 -21.10 -31.31
C TYR A 868 9.77 -19.92 -30.34
N PHE A 869 10.67 -19.74 -29.38
CA PHE A 869 10.64 -18.60 -28.45
C PHE A 869 10.77 -17.26 -29.19
N GLU A 870 11.76 -17.13 -30.08
CA GLU A 870 12.01 -15.90 -30.85
C GLU A 870 10.84 -15.53 -31.79
N ILE A 871 10.15 -16.51 -32.38
CA ILE A 871 9.12 -16.28 -33.42
C ILE A 871 7.69 -16.34 -32.88
N LYS A 872 7.34 -17.35 -32.09
CA LYS A 872 5.96 -17.57 -31.62
C LYS A 872 5.68 -16.95 -30.25
N MET A 873 6.69 -16.81 -29.39
CA MET A 873 6.54 -16.30 -28.01
C MET A 873 7.17 -14.91 -27.80
N LEU A 874 7.44 -14.14 -28.85
CA LEU A 874 8.09 -12.82 -28.76
C LEU A 874 7.38 -11.85 -27.77
N ALA A 875 6.05 -11.93 -27.66
CA ALA A 875 5.27 -11.15 -26.71
C ALA A 875 5.51 -11.49 -25.22
N GLN A 876 6.08 -12.66 -24.92
CA GLN A 876 6.42 -13.14 -23.57
C GLN A 876 7.93 -13.23 -23.36
N ARG A 877 8.74 -12.41 -24.06
CA ARG A 877 10.21 -12.39 -23.94
C ARG A 877 10.71 -12.27 -22.51
N ASP A 878 10.03 -11.50 -21.66
CA ASP A 878 10.41 -11.34 -20.26
C ASP A 878 10.28 -12.63 -19.42
N VAL A 879 9.48 -13.60 -19.89
CA VAL A 879 9.36 -14.94 -19.30
C VAL A 879 10.50 -15.87 -19.77
N TRP A 880 10.80 -15.93 -21.08
CA TRP A 880 11.71 -16.97 -21.59
C TRP A 880 13.17 -16.54 -21.80
N GLU A 881 13.50 -15.24 -21.90
CA GLU A 881 14.84 -14.82 -22.33
C GLU A 881 15.97 -15.26 -21.40
N MET A 882 15.79 -15.34 -20.08
CA MET A 882 16.79 -15.93 -19.19
C MET A 882 17.00 -17.43 -19.43
N VAL A 883 15.91 -18.15 -19.65
CA VAL A 883 15.89 -19.59 -19.95
C VAL A 883 16.60 -19.85 -21.29
N ALA A 884 16.36 -18.98 -22.27
CA ALA A 884 17.02 -18.98 -23.57
C ALA A 884 18.51 -18.59 -23.50
N GLN A 885 18.90 -17.60 -22.70
CA GLN A 885 20.32 -17.25 -22.50
C GLN A 885 21.12 -18.43 -21.93
N LYS A 886 20.55 -19.16 -20.96
CA LYS A 886 21.14 -20.38 -20.41
C LYS A 886 21.30 -21.48 -21.48
N ALA A 887 20.29 -21.66 -22.34
CA ALA A 887 20.35 -22.59 -23.47
C ALA A 887 21.34 -22.18 -24.57
N GLN A 888 21.45 -20.88 -24.87
CA GLN A 888 22.41 -20.33 -25.83
C GLN A 888 23.85 -20.50 -25.33
N ALA A 889 24.11 -20.24 -24.05
CA ALA A 889 25.41 -20.48 -23.42
C ALA A 889 25.80 -21.98 -23.47
N TRP A 890 24.83 -22.89 -23.27
CA TRP A 890 25.05 -24.32 -23.47
C TRP A 890 25.36 -24.64 -24.94
N LEU A 891 24.56 -24.19 -25.91
CA LEU A 891 24.80 -24.44 -27.34
C LEU A 891 26.18 -23.94 -27.80
N GLN A 892 26.60 -22.75 -27.35
CA GLN A 892 27.93 -22.19 -27.63
C GLN A 892 29.09 -23.03 -27.04
N SER A 893 28.82 -23.86 -26.02
CA SER A 893 29.80 -24.82 -25.48
C SER A 893 29.87 -26.14 -26.27
N GLN A 894 28.83 -26.48 -27.04
CA GLN A 894 28.72 -27.75 -27.78
C GLN A 894 29.03 -27.60 -29.28
N VAL A 895 28.68 -26.46 -29.89
CA VAL A 895 28.70 -26.26 -31.35
C VAL A 895 29.51 -25.01 -31.72
N PRO A 896 30.41 -25.06 -32.72
CA PRO A 896 31.12 -23.88 -33.21
C PRO A 896 30.17 -22.81 -33.76
N SER A 897 30.45 -21.53 -33.49
CA SER A 897 29.56 -20.39 -33.85
C SER A 897 29.05 -20.44 -35.31
N ALA A 898 29.95 -20.68 -36.28
CA ALA A 898 29.62 -20.71 -37.72
C ALA A 898 28.80 -21.93 -38.18
N GLU A 899 28.48 -22.85 -37.27
CA GLU A 899 27.54 -23.97 -37.44
C GLU A 899 26.26 -23.70 -36.65
N LEU A 900 26.38 -23.15 -35.44
CA LEU A 900 25.25 -22.67 -34.62
C LEU A 900 24.39 -21.63 -35.35
N ASP A 901 24.99 -20.66 -36.05
CA ASP A 901 24.28 -19.64 -36.82
C ASP A 901 23.37 -20.27 -37.89
N LYS A 902 23.84 -21.33 -38.55
CA LYS A 902 23.10 -22.05 -39.60
C LYS A 902 21.97 -22.90 -39.02
N LEU A 903 22.22 -23.57 -37.89
CA LEU A 903 21.18 -24.31 -37.17
C LEU A 903 20.05 -23.37 -36.74
N MET A 904 20.37 -22.19 -36.19
CA MET A 904 19.38 -21.17 -35.85
C MET A 904 18.62 -20.63 -37.08
N GLU A 905 19.29 -20.43 -38.22
CA GLU A 905 18.63 -20.00 -39.46
C GLU A 905 17.61 -21.04 -39.97
N VAL A 906 17.99 -22.33 -39.98
CA VAL A 906 17.11 -23.44 -40.40
C VAL A 906 15.94 -23.63 -39.42
N ALA A 907 16.19 -23.55 -38.11
CA ALA A 907 15.15 -23.62 -37.09
C ALA A 907 14.16 -22.44 -37.19
N ARG A 908 14.65 -21.22 -37.44
CA ARG A 908 13.79 -20.03 -37.68
C ARG A 908 12.91 -20.19 -38.91
N GLY A 909 13.47 -20.66 -40.02
CA GLY A 909 12.72 -20.96 -41.26
C GLY A 909 11.69 -22.08 -41.09
N SER A 910 11.75 -22.85 -40.01
CA SER A 910 10.76 -23.90 -39.68
C SER A 910 9.53 -23.36 -38.94
N PHE A 911 9.57 -22.10 -38.45
CA PHE A 911 8.47 -21.48 -37.71
C PHE A 911 7.94 -20.18 -38.35
N SER A 912 8.53 -19.67 -39.42
CA SER A 912 8.14 -18.40 -40.08
C SER A 912 6.77 -18.46 -40.75
#